data_AF-A0A8T4GEA2-F1
#
_entry.id   AF-A0A8T4GEA2-F1
#
_cell.length_a   1.000
_cell.length_b   1.000
_cell.length_c   1.000
_cell.angle_alpha   90.00
_cell.angle_beta   90.00
_cell.angle_gamma   90.00
#
_symmetry.space_group_name_H-M   'P 1'
#
loop_
_entity.id
_entity.type
_entity.pdbx_description
1 polymer ?
#
loop_
_entity_poly.entity_id
_entity_poly.type
_entity_poly.pdbx_seq_one_letter_code
_entity_poly.pdbx_strand_id
1 'polypeptide(L)'
;MRVSDLPLSEPFVDHFTGQGIGELYPPQATAVEAGVCTGSNVVAAVPTASGKTFIAEIALLTADGPGLYVCPLRALAREKYETFAELPGIDAGIATGDFDATGEELAGHDVVVATSEKVDSAIRNGAEWVDDLACVVVDEVHLLGTDRRGPTLEVTLATLRRRIAELQVVALSATVDNPEDIADWLDATLIESEWRPVDLRTGVCVDGDVAFDDGTALHVDVDGEPPTTDGNRADHDDDGDGPDETDLAVALVADAVADGGQCLAFVRSRAEAAALADRLADVGLGETMGVAAAAETVADEVADIDGTVTGQRLADDLRAGVAFHHAGLRAGHRSAVERAFRDRSIACICATPTLAAGINVPARRVVVRDQKRYTGSSMEWVPTLEVKQMCGRAGRPGLDPHGEAVLVGEERTRDELVARYVDGDPEAVESTLAEPASLRTHVLSAIATGFAETEAEILDVFEGTFYARETGAGGLADAVAVAADDLVDAGMVRRETGGADGYRLVATPVGSTTSKQYVRPETGERIVSGLETAAGMADATTLTAFEVICDTPDMQDTYLGNRERAEMYRFARANASELTTAMGEAESFEEWLESVKTARILDEWIGGATVEELVENYRIGPGDLDSRVERAEWLLSAAEALADTLGLSVPAVSRARARL
;
A
#
# COMPACT_ATOMS: atom_id res chain seq x y z
N MET A 1 -33.66 -3.94 -1.82
CA MET A 1 -33.80 -3.36 -3.17
C MET A 1 -33.22 -4.36 -4.17
N ARG A 2 -33.81 -4.54 -5.35
CA ARG A 2 -33.25 -5.46 -6.37
C ARG A 2 -32.33 -4.69 -7.32
N VAL A 3 -31.35 -5.38 -7.91
CA VAL A 3 -30.50 -4.78 -8.95
C VAL A 3 -31.33 -4.30 -10.15
N SER A 4 -32.42 -5.00 -10.47
CA SER A 4 -33.37 -4.59 -11.52
C SER A 4 -34.12 -3.28 -11.24
N ASP A 5 -34.07 -2.77 -10.00
CA ASP A 5 -34.71 -1.51 -9.61
C ASP A 5 -33.76 -0.30 -9.85
N LEU A 6 -32.48 -0.55 -10.14
CA LEU A 6 -31.47 0.48 -10.36
C LEU A 6 -31.59 1.13 -11.75
N PRO A 7 -31.14 2.37 -11.93
CA PRO A 7 -31.14 3.06 -13.23
C PRO A 7 -30.00 2.57 -14.15
N LEU A 8 -29.88 1.25 -14.30
CA LEU A 8 -28.87 0.58 -15.12
C LEU A 8 -29.48 0.02 -16.41
N SER A 9 -28.65 -0.13 -17.43
CA SER A 9 -29.03 -0.82 -18.66
C SER A 9 -29.23 -2.34 -18.43
N GLU A 10 -30.04 -2.98 -19.27
CA GLU A 10 -30.32 -4.43 -19.18
C GLU A 10 -29.03 -5.29 -19.20
N PRO A 11 -28.00 -5.01 -20.03
CA PRO A 11 -26.72 -5.72 -19.97
C PRO A 11 -26.04 -5.69 -18.59
N PHE A 12 -26.07 -4.56 -17.89
CA PHE A 12 -25.47 -4.47 -16.55
C PHE A 12 -26.28 -5.26 -15.51
N VAL A 13 -27.61 -5.17 -15.57
CA VAL A 13 -28.49 -5.95 -14.67
C VAL A 13 -28.27 -7.45 -14.86
N ASP A 14 -28.15 -7.91 -16.11
CA ASP A 14 -27.88 -9.31 -16.44
C ASP A 14 -26.49 -9.75 -15.97
N HIS A 15 -25.47 -8.89 -16.15
CA HIS A 15 -24.10 -9.15 -15.68
C HIS A 15 -24.07 -9.40 -14.16
N PHE A 16 -24.60 -8.46 -13.37
CA PHE A 16 -24.61 -8.58 -11.91
C PHE A 16 -25.47 -9.74 -11.41
N THR A 17 -26.64 -9.96 -12.02
CA THR A 17 -27.50 -11.10 -11.68
C THR A 17 -26.80 -12.43 -12.00
N GLY A 18 -26.04 -12.49 -13.11
CA GLY A 18 -25.23 -13.64 -13.50
C GLY A 18 -24.09 -13.96 -12.53
N GLN A 19 -23.57 -12.95 -11.84
CA GLN A 19 -22.60 -13.09 -10.74
C GLN A 19 -23.26 -13.43 -9.39
N GLY A 20 -24.59 -13.57 -9.35
CA GLY A 20 -25.34 -13.87 -8.12
C GLY A 20 -25.76 -12.63 -7.31
N ILE A 21 -25.52 -11.43 -7.82
CA ILE A 21 -25.94 -10.17 -7.21
C ILE A 21 -27.35 -9.84 -7.68
N GLY A 22 -28.36 -10.40 -7.02
CA GLY A 22 -29.78 -10.14 -7.33
C GLY A 22 -30.45 -9.11 -6.41
N GLU A 23 -30.03 -9.07 -5.16
CA GLU A 23 -30.56 -8.16 -4.13
C GLU A 23 -29.40 -7.40 -3.48
N LEU A 24 -29.60 -6.10 -3.27
CA LEU A 24 -28.63 -5.23 -2.63
C LEU A 24 -28.57 -5.53 -1.14
N TYR A 25 -27.35 -5.53 -0.60
CA TYR A 25 -27.12 -5.50 0.83
C TYR A 25 -27.67 -4.21 1.46
N PRO A 26 -28.04 -4.21 2.75
CA PRO A 26 -28.55 -3.03 3.43
C PRO A 26 -27.71 -1.76 3.20
N PRO A 27 -26.38 -1.73 3.41
CA PRO A 27 -25.59 -0.51 3.16
C PRO A 27 -25.60 -0.07 1.68
N GLN A 28 -25.67 -1.00 0.73
CA GLN A 28 -25.75 -0.69 -0.70
C GLN A 28 -27.09 -0.03 -1.04
N ALA A 29 -28.20 -0.53 -0.47
CA ALA A 29 -29.52 0.07 -0.65
C ALA A 29 -29.58 1.49 -0.05
N THR A 30 -29.00 1.69 1.15
CA THR A 30 -28.91 3.03 1.76
C THR A 30 -28.10 3.99 0.89
N ALA A 31 -27.01 3.54 0.25
CA ALA A 31 -26.24 4.38 -0.67
C ALA A 31 -27.05 4.81 -1.90
N VAL A 32 -27.88 3.92 -2.46
CA VAL A 32 -28.82 4.27 -3.54
C VAL A 32 -29.85 5.29 -3.08
N GLU A 33 -30.41 5.11 -1.88
CA GLU A 33 -31.37 6.06 -1.28
C GLU A 33 -30.74 7.44 -0.99
N ALA A 34 -29.44 7.48 -0.67
CA ALA A 34 -28.67 8.72 -0.52
C ALA A 34 -28.36 9.42 -1.86
N GLY A 35 -28.68 8.79 -2.99
CA GLY A 35 -28.53 9.39 -4.32
C GLY A 35 -27.19 9.10 -4.99
N VAL A 36 -26.50 8.01 -4.63
CA VAL A 36 -25.24 7.62 -5.30
C VAL A 36 -25.42 7.42 -6.80
N CYS A 37 -26.62 7.00 -7.25
CA CYS A 37 -26.94 6.84 -8.68
C CYS A 37 -27.47 8.13 -9.35
N THR A 38 -27.47 9.26 -8.65
CA THR A 38 -28.03 10.53 -9.13
C THR A 38 -27.05 11.69 -8.97
N GLY A 39 -25.76 11.41 -8.81
CA GLY A 39 -24.72 12.43 -8.69
C GLY A 39 -24.47 12.95 -7.27
N SER A 40 -25.13 12.41 -6.24
CA SER A 40 -24.87 12.86 -4.86
C SER A 40 -23.51 12.35 -4.35
N ASN A 41 -22.81 13.19 -3.60
CA ASN A 41 -21.60 12.78 -2.89
C ASN A 41 -21.95 11.83 -1.74
N VAL A 42 -21.19 10.75 -1.59
CA VAL A 42 -21.43 9.71 -0.59
C VAL A 42 -20.11 9.30 0.06
N VAL A 43 -20.12 9.17 1.39
CA VAL A 43 -19.09 8.44 2.15
C VAL A 43 -19.70 7.16 2.67
N ALA A 44 -19.17 6.01 2.27
CA ALA A 44 -19.60 4.71 2.77
C ALA A 44 -18.58 4.16 3.78
N ALA A 45 -18.83 4.38 5.06
CA ALA A 45 -18.05 3.83 6.18
C ALA A 45 -18.64 2.48 6.59
N VAL A 46 -18.23 1.42 5.90
CA VAL A 46 -18.79 0.07 6.05
C VAL A 46 -17.70 -1.01 6.03
N PRO A 47 -17.92 -2.17 6.66
CA PRO A 47 -16.96 -3.25 6.66
C PRO A 47 -16.53 -3.75 5.27
N THR A 48 -15.31 -4.30 5.19
CA THR A 48 -14.67 -4.80 3.95
C THR A 48 -15.48 -5.86 3.20
N ALA A 49 -16.34 -6.62 3.89
CA ALA A 49 -17.19 -7.66 3.29
C ALA A 49 -18.57 -7.14 2.82
N SER A 50 -18.91 -5.88 3.08
CA SER A 50 -20.27 -5.35 2.91
C SER A 50 -20.56 -4.83 1.51
N GLY A 51 -19.67 -5.12 0.55
CA GLY A 51 -19.88 -4.86 -0.87
C GLY A 51 -19.64 -3.40 -1.29
N LYS A 52 -18.59 -2.75 -0.75
CA LYS A 52 -18.15 -1.39 -1.11
C LYS A 52 -17.90 -1.23 -2.62
N THR A 53 -17.30 -2.23 -3.25
CA THR A 53 -17.03 -2.21 -4.71
C THR A 53 -18.31 -2.05 -5.53
N PHE A 54 -19.42 -2.69 -5.13
CA PHE A 54 -20.68 -2.52 -5.85
C PHE A 54 -21.24 -1.09 -5.75
N ILE A 55 -21.03 -0.39 -4.63
CA ILE A 55 -21.42 1.02 -4.49
C ILE A 55 -20.62 1.89 -5.48
N ALA A 56 -19.33 1.60 -5.67
CA ALA A 56 -18.52 2.28 -6.67
C ALA A 56 -18.96 1.97 -8.10
N GLU A 57 -19.22 0.71 -8.42
CA GLU A 57 -19.65 0.28 -9.76
C GLU A 57 -20.93 1.00 -10.16
N ILE A 58 -21.95 1.02 -9.30
CA ILE A 58 -23.21 1.70 -9.64
C ILE A 58 -23.07 3.22 -9.71
N ALA A 59 -22.14 3.82 -8.96
CA ALA A 59 -21.84 5.25 -9.07
C ALA A 59 -21.24 5.57 -10.45
N LEU A 60 -20.17 4.87 -10.83
CA LEU A 60 -19.46 5.07 -12.09
C LEU A 60 -20.36 4.76 -13.30
N LEU A 61 -21.15 3.69 -13.24
CA LEU A 61 -22.05 3.29 -14.34
C LEU A 61 -23.24 4.22 -14.56
N THR A 62 -23.57 5.07 -13.58
CA THR A 62 -24.70 6.01 -13.65
C THR A 62 -24.27 7.46 -13.79
N ALA A 63 -22.96 7.73 -13.74
CA ALA A 63 -22.39 9.04 -14.00
C ALA A 63 -22.65 9.48 -15.45
N ASP A 64 -22.92 10.77 -15.66
CA ASP A 64 -23.13 11.36 -17.00
C ASP A 64 -21.80 11.82 -17.61
N GLY A 65 -20.82 10.91 -17.65
CA GLY A 65 -19.47 11.16 -18.17
C GLY A 65 -18.43 10.19 -17.61
N PRO A 66 -17.15 10.39 -17.98
CA PRO A 66 -16.04 9.54 -17.55
C PRO A 66 -15.92 9.46 -16.02
N GLY A 67 -15.62 8.26 -15.54
CA GLY A 67 -15.41 7.96 -14.13
C GLY A 67 -13.94 7.71 -13.79
N LEU A 68 -13.52 8.11 -12.59
CA LEU A 68 -12.20 7.82 -12.03
C LEU A 68 -12.34 6.94 -10.80
N TYR A 69 -11.61 5.84 -10.73
CA TYR A 69 -11.47 5.01 -9.52
C TYR A 69 -10.05 5.15 -8.96
N VAL A 70 -9.92 5.73 -7.78
CA VAL A 70 -8.64 5.93 -7.09
C VAL A 70 -8.40 4.79 -6.11
N CYS A 71 -7.33 4.02 -6.33
CA CYS A 71 -6.87 2.93 -5.48
C CYS A 71 -5.66 3.36 -4.62
N PRO A 72 -5.51 2.84 -3.40
CA PRO A 72 -4.35 3.13 -2.56
C PRO A 72 -3.11 2.32 -2.95
N LEU A 73 -3.26 1.19 -3.65
CA LEU A 73 -2.16 0.32 -4.06
C LEU A 73 -2.29 -0.06 -5.54
N ARG A 74 -1.15 -0.21 -6.21
CA ARG A 74 -1.11 -0.65 -7.61
C ARG A 74 -1.71 -2.03 -7.83
N ALA A 75 -1.48 -2.96 -6.89
CA ALA A 75 -2.08 -4.29 -6.95
C ALA A 75 -3.61 -4.23 -6.94
N LEU A 76 -4.20 -3.39 -6.09
CA LEU A 76 -5.64 -3.14 -6.05
C LEU A 76 -6.13 -2.48 -7.33
N ALA A 77 -5.39 -1.51 -7.87
CA ALA A 77 -5.74 -0.87 -9.13
C ALA A 77 -5.84 -1.88 -10.29
N ARG A 78 -4.92 -2.85 -10.35
CA ARG A 78 -5.00 -3.94 -11.33
C ARG A 78 -6.25 -4.80 -11.13
N GLU A 79 -6.54 -5.21 -9.89
CA GLU A 79 -7.76 -5.98 -9.57
C GLU A 79 -9.03 -5.22 -10.01
N LYS A 80 -9.11 -3.92 -9.71
CA LYS A 80 -10.26 -3.09 -10.07
C LYS A 80 -10.35 -2.81 -11.56
N TYR A 81 -9.22 -2.61 -12.23
CA TYR A 81 -9.18 -2.53 -13.69
C TYR A 81 -9.76 -3.80 -14.33
N GLU A 82 -9.33 -4.99 -13.88
CA GLU A 82 -9.86 -6.26 -14.38
C GLU A 82 -11.38 -6.37 -14.12
N THR A 83 -11.85 -5.92 -12.95
CA THR A 83 -13.29 -5.87 -12.61
C THR A 83 -14.07 -4.98 -13.58
N PHE A 84 -13.61 -3.75 -13.83
CA PHE A 84 -14.29 -2.82 -14.75
C PHE A 84 -14.20 -3.27 -16.21
N ALA A 85 -13.09 -3.87 -16.62
CA ALA A 85 -12.91 -4.40 -17.97
C ALA A 85 -13.82 -5.59 -18.30
N GLU A 86 -14.34 -6.29 -17.29
CA GLU A 86 -15.35 -7.35 -17.45
C GLU A 86 -16.79 -6.81 -17.62
N LEU A 87 -17.02 -5.52 -17.35
CA LEU A 87 -18.35 -4.92 -17.48
C LEU A 87 -18.75 -4.77 -18.96
N PRO A 88 -20.01 -5.11 -19.31
CA PRO A 88 -20.44 -5.12 -20.71
C PRO A 88 -20.50 -3.72 -21.31
N GLY A 89 -19.65 -3.45 -22.29
CA GLY A 89 -19.65 -2.21 -23.06
C GLY A 89 -18.96 -1.02 -22.38
N ILE A 90 -18.18 -1.28 -21.33
CA ILE A 90 -17.31 -0.29 -20.68
C ILE A 90 -15.90 -0.42 -21.25
N ASP A 91 -15.32 0.70 -21.65
CA ASP A 91 -13.89 0.81 -21.97
C ASP A 91 -13.13 1.30 -20.73
N ALA A 92 -12.36 0.40 -20.11
CA ALA A 92 -11.60 0.68 -18.90
C ALA A 92 -10.12 0.96 -19.22
N GLY A 93 -9.54 1.95 -18.56
CA GLY A 93 -8.11 2.27 -18.58
C GLY A 93 -7.45 2.12 -17.21
N ILE A 94 -6.12 1.98 -17.18
CA ILE A 94 -5.34 1.92 -15.94
C ILE A 94 -4.14 2.88 -15.99
N ALA A 95 -3.85 3.56 -14.87
CA ALA A 95 -2.74 4.49 -14.73
C ALA A 95 -2.08 4.34 -13.35
N THR A 96 -1.06 3.48 -13.25
CA THR A 96 -0.39 3.17 -11.96
C THR A 96 1.15 3.15 -12.00
N GLY A 97 1.80 3.62 -13.07
CA GLY A 97 3.25 3.58 -13.27
C GLY A 97 3.68 2.45 -14.20
N ASP A 98 3.49 1.20 -13.77
CA ASP A 98 3.91 -0.01 -14.53
C ASP A 98 3.09 -0.25 -15.82
N PHE A 99 1.92 0.40 -15.92
CA PHE A 99 0.93 0.22 -16.98
C PHE A 99 0.43 1.57 -17.50
N ASP A 100 1.32 2.55 -17.64
CA ASP A 100 0.94 3.88 -18.07
C ASP A 100 0.49 3.88 -19.54
N ALA A 101 -0.83 3.82 -19.74
CA ALA A 101 -1.42 4.45 -20.91
C ALA A 101 -1.06 5.94 -20.90
N THR A 102 -0.69 6.47 -22.05
CA THR A 102 -0.43 7.89 -22.24
C THR A 102 -1.68 8.70 -21.89
N GLY A 103 -1.51 9.97 -21.51
CA GLY A 103 -2.66 10.84 -21.23
C GLY A 103 -3.66 10.95 -22.40
N GLU A 104 -3.18 10.80 -23.65
CA GLU A 104 -4.03 10.74 -24.85
C GLU A 104 -4.83 9.44 -24.94
N GLU A 105 -4.24 8.31 -24.55
CA GLU A 105 -4.94 7.02 -24.49
C GLU A 105 -5.99 7.02 -23.37
N LEU A 106 -5.72 7.69 -22.25
CA LEU A 106 -6.64 7.77 -21.12
C LEU A 106 -7.91 8.60 -21.38
N ALA A 107 -7.84 9.60 -22.28
CA ALA A 107 -8.97 10.48 -22.59
C ALA A 107 -10.15 9.79 -23.27
N GLY A 108 -9.98 8.57 -23.78
CA GLY A 108 -11.02 7.82 -24.48
C GLY A 108 -11.81 6.82 -23.63
N HIS A 109 -11.38 6.54 -22.40
CA HIS A 109 -11.98 5.51 -21.55
C HIS A 109 -13.21 6.02 -20.80
N ASP A 110 -14.18 5.14 -20.58
CA ASP A 110 -15.36 5.39 -19.76
C ASP A 110 -15.00 5.39 -18.27
N VAL A 111 -14.06 4.52 -17.87
CA VAL A 111 -13.57 4.41 -16.49
C VAL A 111 -12.04 4.34 -16.49
N VAL A 112 -11.39 5.19 -15.71
CA VAL A 112 -9.95 5.14 -15.46
C VAL A 112 -9.68 4.67 -14.04
N VAL A 113 -8.87 3.64 -13.86
CA VAL A 113 -8.40 3.18 -12.55
C VAL A 113 -6.97 3.69 -12.33
N ALA A 114 -6.73 4.43 -11.26
CA ALA A 114 -5.43 5.05 -11.01
C ALA A 114 -5.05 5.03 -9.52
N THR A 115 -3.78 5.27 -9.20
CA THR A 115 -3.40 5.64 -7.83
C THR A 115 -3.51 7.15 -7.62
N SER A 116 -3.61 7.61 -6.37
CA SER A 116 -3.69 9.04 -6.05
C SER A 116 -2.49 9.82 -6.60
N GLU A 117 -1.29 9.25 -6.50
CA GLU A 117 -0.06 9.85 -7.05
C GLU A 117 -0.13 10.03 -8.56
N LYS A 118 -0.80 9.11 -9.26
CA LYS A 118 -0.86 9.15 -10.72
C LYS A 118 -1.88 10.16 -11.23
N VAL A 119 -2.97 10.35 -10.49
CA VAL A 119 -3.93 11.44 -10.73
C VAL A 119 -3.29 12.79 -10.45
N ASP A 120 -2.58 12.97 -9.32
CA ASP A 120 -1.84 14.21 -9.04
C ASP A 120 -0.78 14.49 -10.13
N SER A 121 -0.03 13.46 -10.54
CA SER A 121 0.92 13.58 -11.65
C SER A 121 0.23 14.02 -12.96
N ALA A 122 -0.95 13.47 -13.29
CA ALA A 122 -1.71 13.86 -14.47
C ALA A 122 -2.16 15.33 -14.41
N ILE A 123 -2.65 15.79 -13.25
CA ILE A 123 -3.00 17.19 -12.98
C ILE A 123 -1.80 18.11 -13.21
N ARG A 124 -0.62 17.73 -12.67
CA ARG A 124 0.63 18.50 -12.79
C ARG A 124 1.14 18.60 -14.22
N ASN A 125 0.88 17.58 -15.03
CA ASN A 125 1.26 17.54 -16.44
C ASN A 125 0.18 18.09 -17.38
N GLY A 126 -0.95 18.56 -16.85
CA GLY A 126 -2.02 19.17 -17.64
C GLY A 126 -2.75 18.17 -18.55
N ALA A 127 -2.93 16.94 -18.07
CA ALA A 127 -3.63 15.92 -18.84
C ALA A 127 -5.12 16.25 -18.98
N GLU A 128 -5.59 16.36 -20.23
CA GLU A 128 -6.96 16.81 -20.55
C GLU A 128 -8.05 15.87 -20.04
N TRP A 129 -7.77 14.56 -19.95
CA TRP A 129 -8.73 13.55 -19.48
C TRP A 129 -9.24 13.79 -18.05
N VAL A 130 -8.49 14.53 -17.24
CA VAL A 130 -8.88 14.85 -15.86
C VAL A 130 -10.02 15.87 -15.82
N ASP A 131 -10.07 16.80 -16.78
CA ASP A 131 -10.97 17.95 -16.72
C ASP A 131 -12.43 17.59 -17.10
N ASP A 132 -12.65 16.43 -17.72
CA ASP A 132 -13.96 15.94 -18.17
C ASP A 132 -14.61 14.92 -17.20
N LEU A 133 -13.99 14.64 -16.05
CA LEU A 133 -14.49 13.65 -15.08
C LEU A 133 -15.85 14.05 -14.49
N ALA A 134 -16.81 13.13 -14.53
CA ALA A 134 -18.14 13.30 -13.93
C ALA A 134 -18.23 12.71 -12.51
N CYS A 135 -17.48 11.63 -12.23
CA CYS A 135 -17.49 10.95 -10.95
C CYS A 135 -16.07 10.49 -10.56
N VAL A 136 -15.71 10.69 -9.29
CA VAL A 136 -14.51 10.09 -8.69
C VAL A 136 -14.92 9.18 -7.52
N VAL A 137 -14.48 7.93 -7.60
CA VAL A 137 -14.52 6.98 -6.50
C VAL A 137 -13.17 6.95 -5.82
N VAL A 138 -13.15 7.01 -4.50
CA VAL A 138 -11.93 6.90 -3.69
C VAL A 138 -12.04 5.66 -2.82
N ASP A 139 -11.21 4.66 -3.10
CA ASP A 139 -11.20 3.43 -2.31
C ASP A 139 -10.29 3.55 -1.08
N GLU A 140 -10.71 2.94 0.02
CA GLU A 140 -10.05 2.97 1.32
C GLU A 140 -9.63 4.39 1.77
N VAL A 141 -10.56 5.36 1.70
CA VAL A 141 -10.32 6.78 2.01
C VAL A 141 -9.74 7.02 3.42
N HIS A 142 -9.95 6.12 4.38
CA HIS A 142 -9.32 6.21 5.72
C HIS A 142 -7.80 6.17 5.68
N LEU A 143 -7.19 5.69 4.58
CA LEU A 143 -5.74 5.78 4.38
C LEU A 143 -5.26 7.23 4.19
N LEU A 144 -6.18 8.21 4.19
CA LEU A 144 -5.86 9.63 4.23
C LEU A 144 -5.03 10.03 5.46
N GLY A 145 -5.09 9.25 6.54
CA GLY A 145 -4.22 9.47 7.72
C GLY A 145 -2.84 8.83 7.64
N THR A 146 -2.46 8.25 6.50
CA THR A 146 -1.14 7.62 6.34
C THR A 146 -0.10 8.60 5.79
N ASP A 147 1.13 8.49 6.29
CA ASP A 147 2.27 9.30 5.85
C ASP A 147 2.51 9.16 4.33
N ARG A 148 2.98 10.24 3.70
CA ARG A 148 3.15 10.42 2.24
C ARG A 148 1.89 10.33 1.37
N ARG A 149 1.05 9.31 1.54
CA ARG A 149 -0.08 9.03 0.64
C ARG A 149 -1.32 9.83 0.98
N GLY A 150 -1.55 10.05 2.28
CA GLY A 150 -2.65 10.86 2.77
C GLY A 150 -2.67 12.27 2.19
N PRO A 151 -1.57 13.04 2.33
CA PRO A 151 -1.46 14.39 1.79
C PRO A 151 -1.68 14.45 0.28
N THR A 152 -1.18 13.45 -0.45
CA THR A 152 -1.39 13.33 -1.89
C THR A 152 -2.86 13.16 -2.23
N LEU A 153 -3.56 12.22 -1.60
CA LEU A 153 -4.98 11.99 -1.83
C LEU A 153 -5.81 13.23 -1.50
N GLU A 154 -5.52 13.86 -0.37
CA GLU A 154 -6.22 15.04 0.14
C GLU A 154 -6.10 16.23 -0.83
N VAL A 155 -4.88 16.55 -1.28
CA VAL A 155 -4.61 17.64 -2.24
C VAL A 155 -5.16 17.32 -3.63
N THR A 156 -5.10 16.05 -4.05
CA THR A 156 -5.67 15.61 -5.33
C THR A 156 -7.17 15.86 -5.35
N LEU A 157 -7.90 15.42 -4.33
CA LEU A 157 -9.35 15.60 -4.25
C LEU A 157 -9.74 17.06 -4.13
N ALA A 158 -9.03 17.85 -3.32
CA ALA A 158 -9.24 19.29 -3.22
C ALA A 158 -9.08 19.97 -4.60
N THR A 159 -8.04 19.58 -5.36
CA THR A 159 -7.77 20.13 -6.70
C THR A 159 -8.83 19.72 -7.72
N LEU A 160 -9.25 18.45 -7.73
CA LEU A 160 -10.30 17.96 -8.63
C LEU A 160 -11.63 18.69 -8.39
N ARG A 161 -12.07 18.77 -7.13
CA ARG A 161 -13.32 19.47 -6.76
C ARG A 161 -13.29 20.96 -7.08
N ARG A 162 -12.11 21.58 -7.02
CA ARG A 162 -11.92 22.98 -7.41
C ARG A 162 -11.98 23.19 -8.93
N ARG A 163 -11.47 22.24 -9.71
CA ARG A 163 -11.50 22.29 -11.19
C ARG A 163 -12.88 21.96 -11.75
N ILE A 164 -13.58 21.00 -11.14
CA ILE A 164 -14.80 20.40 -11.67
C ILE A 164 -15.94 20.65 -10.69
N ALA A 165 -16.76 21.66 -10.99
CA ALA A 165 -17.78 22.18 -10.07
C ALA A 165 -18.90 21.18 -9.73
N GLU A 166 -19.24 20.27 -10.65
CA GLU A 166 -20.29 19.26 -10.48
C GLU A 166 -19.74 17.84 -10.36
N LEU A 167 -18.49 17.69 -9.90
CA LEU A 167 -17.87 16.38 -9.70
C LEU A 167 -18.56 15.61 -8.57
N GLN A 168 -19.10 14.44 -8.88
CA GLN A 168 -19.56 13.50 -7.87
C GLN A 168 -18.36 12.85 -7.17
N VAL A 169 -18.37 12.82 -5.84
CA VAL A 169 -17.36 12.15 -5.01
C VAL A 169 -17.99 11.00 -4.23
N VAL A 170 -17.50 9.79 -4.46
CA VAL A 170 -17.90 8.58 -3.71
C VAL A 170 -16.68 8.02 -2.99
N ALA A 171 -16.64 8.15 -1.68
CA ALA A 171 -15.53 7.68 -0.87
C ALA A 171 -15.92 6.42 -0.10
N LEU A 172 -15.10 5.38 -0.21
CA LEU A 172 -15.28 4.09 0.42
C LEU A 172 -14.31 3.96 1.59
N SER A 173 -14.81 3.66 2.78
CA SER A 173 -13.98 3.54 3.98
C SER A 173 -14.28 2.27 4.76
N ALA A 174 -13.27 1.72 5.41
CA ALA A 174 -13.48 0.94 6.62
C ALA A 174 -14.08 1.82 7.73
N THR A 175 -14.64 1.19 8.76
CA THR A 175 -15.10 1.88 9.96
C THR A 175 -13.92 2.58 10.65
N VAL A 176 -14.10 3.86 11.00
CA VAL A 176 -13.15 4.74 11.69
C VAL A 176 -13.90 5.51 12.79
N ASP A 177 -13.21 6.20 13.70
CA ASP A 177 -13.85 6.93 14.82
C ASP A 177 -14.54 8.23 14.38
N ASN A 178 -14.11 8.84 13.27
CA ASN A 178 -14.61 10.13 12.79
C ASN A 178 -15.08 10.13 11.31
N PRO A 179 -15.93 9.18 10.89
CA PRO A 179 -16.41 9.12 9.50
C PRO A 179 -17.24 10.35 9.10
N GLU A 180 -17.89 11.01 10.06
CA GLU A 180 -18.59 12.28 9.87
C GLU A 180 -17.65 13.40 9.43
N ASP A 181 -16.42 13.41 9.95
CA ASP A 181 -15.44 14.42 9.58
C ASP A 181 -15.07 14.32 8.10
N ILE A 182 -14.93 13.09 7.60
CA ILE A 182 -14.66 12.80 6.19
C ILE A 182 -15.87 13.18 5.33
N ALA A 183 -17.09 12.84 5.78
CA ALA A 183 -18.33 13.17 5.08
C ALA A 183 -18.55 14.68 4.99
N ASP A 184 -18.36 15.40 6.09
CA ASP A 184 -18.44 16.86 6.14
C ASP A 184 -17.42 17.51 5.20
N TRP A 185 -16.17 17.04 5.21
CA TRP A 185 -15.13 17.53 4.30
C TRP A 185 -15.51 17.37 2.83
N LEU A 186 -16.12 16.25 2.46
CA LEU A 186 -16.51 15.95 1.08
C LEU A 186 -17.90 16.47 0.68
N ASP A 187 -18.57 17.21 1.57
CA ASP A 187 -19.98 17.62 1.42
C ASP A 187 -20.88 16.42 1.03
N ALA A 188 -20.67 15.29 1.70
CA ALA A 188 -21.21 14.00 1.33
C ALA A 188 -22.24 13.49 2.35
N THR A 189 -23.18 12.68 1.88
CA THR A 189 -24.06 11.93 2.79
C THR A 189 -23.30 10.73 3.34
N LEU A 190 -23.21 10.63 4.67
CA LEU A 190 -22.60 9.49 5.35
C LEU A 190 -23.54 8.27 5.34
N ILE A 191 -23.02 7.15 4.86
CA ILE A 191 -23.59 5.81 4.99
C ILE A 191 -22.71 5.03 5.96
N GLU A 192 -23.18 4.93 7.19
CA GLU A 192 -22.53 4.16 8.23
C GLU A 192 -23.32 2.88 8.51
N SER A 193 -22.63 1.74 8.56
CA SER A 193 -23.25 0.46 8.86
C SER A 193 -22.24 -0.56 9.36
N GLU A 194 -22.61 -1.30 10.40
CA GLU A 194 -21.85 -2.46 10.87
C GLU A 194 -22.26 -3.78 10.19
N TRP A 195 -23.27 -3.72 9.30
CA TRP A 195 -23.83 -4.92 8.68
C TRP A 195 -22.78 -5.66 7.87
N ARG A 196 -22.74 -6.99 7.99
CA ARG A 196 -21.89 -7.90 7.21
C ARG A 196 -22.72 -9.07 6.67
N PRO A 197 -22.35 -9.65 5.51
CA PRO A 197 -23.03 -10.82 4.95
C PRO A 197 -22.80 -12.10 5.77
N VAL A 198 -21.72 -12.16 6.54
CA VAL A 198 -21.35 -13.28 7.41
C VAL A 198 -21.03 -12.70 8.78
N ASP A 199 -21.61 -13.28 9.83
CA ASP A 199 -21.34 -12.88 11.21
C ASP A 199 -19.87 -13.14 11.56
N LEU A 200 -19.24 -12.18 12.24
CA LEU A 200 -17.85 -12.24 12.67
C LEU A 200 -17.79 -12.46 14.18
N ARG A 201 -17.03 -13.49 14.60
CA ARG A 201 -16.64 -13.70 15.99
C ARG A 201 -15.20 -13.29 16.19
N THR A 202 -14.94 -12.38 17.12
CA THR A 202 -13.57 -11.97 17.46
C THR A 202 -13.22 -12.48 18.85
N GLY A 203 -12.06 -13.13 18.98
CA GLY A 203 -11.66 -13.73 20.26
C GLY A 203 -10.16 -13.68 20.50
N VAL A 204 -9.78 -13.96 21.75
CA VAL A 204 -8.38 -14.05 22.17
C VAL A 204 -8.07 -15.48 22.58
N CYS A 205 -7.00 -16.05 22.01
CA CYS A 205 -6.48 -17.37 22.34
C CYS A 205 -5.36 -17.27 23.38
N VAL A 206 -5.49 -18.02 24.46
CA VAL A 206 -4.47 -18.21 25.50
C VAL A 206 -4.46 -19.68 25.89
N ASP A 207 -3.29 -20.32 25.90
CA ASP A 207 -3.11 -21.73 26.29
C ASP A 207 -4.05 -22.72 25.55
N GLY A 208 -4.40 -22.42 24.31
CA GLY A 208 -5.29 -23.23 23.46
C GLY A 208 -6.78 -22.94 23.64
N ASP A 209 -7.16 -22.13 24.63
CA ASP A 209 -8.54 -21.70 24.85
C ASP A 209 -8.81 -20.35 24.19
N VAL A 210 -9.82 -20.29 23.32
CA VAL A 210 -10.32 -19.07 22.68
C VAL A 210 -11.63 -18.65 23.33
N ALA A 211 -11.69 -17.41 23.81
CA ALA A 211 -12.93 -16.77 24.24
C ALA A 211 -13.36 -15.72 23.20
N PHE A 212 -14.56 -15.90 22.63
CA PHE A 212 -15.13 -14.97 21.64
C PHE A 212 -16.03 -13.91 22.29
N ASP A 213 -16.16 -12.77 21.60
CA ASP A 213 -17.04 -11.64 21.92
C ASP A 213 -18.53 -12.00 22.05
N ASP A 214 -19.01 -13.00 21.31
CA ASP A 214 -20.38 -13.50 21.40
C ASP A 214 -20.62 -14.45 22.60
N GLY A 215 -19.60 -14.68 23.43
CA GLY A 215 -19.63 -15.54 24.61
C GLY A 215 -19.45 -17.03 24.30
N THR A 216 -19.21 -17.41 23.05
CA THR A 216 -18.80 -18.76 22.68
C THR A 216 -17.32 -18.99 22.95
N ALA A 217 -16.90 -20.25 22.94
CA ALA A 217 -15.51 -20.63 23.15
C ALA A 217 -15.11 -21.77 22.21
N LEU A 218 -13.82 -21.82 21.88
CA LEU A 218 -13.17 -22.88 21.11
C LEU A 218 -11.95 -23.34 21.91
N HIS A 219 -11.67 -24.64 21.89
CA HIS A 219 -10.42 -25.20 22.41
C HIS A 219 -9.68 -25.87 21.27
N VAL A 220 -8.38 -25.61 21.14
CA VAL A 220 -7.49 -26.30 20.21
C VAL A 220 -6.43 -27.06 20.98
N ASP A 221 -6.23 -28.32 20.60
CA ASP A 221 -5.18 -29.15 21.16
C ASP A 221 -3.83 -28.68 20.60
N VAL A 222 -2.87 -28.39 21.49
CA VAL A 222 -1.50 -28.04 21.10
C VAL A 222 -0.58 -29.20 21.45
N ASP A 223 0.13 -29.74 20.47
CA ASP A 223 1.00 -30.91 20.63
C ASP A 223 2.21 -30.60 21.52
N GLY A 224 2.03 -30.86 22.83
CA GLY A 224 3.06 -31.01 23.87
C GLY A 224 2.69 -32.00 25.00
N GLU A 225 1.44 -32.51 24.96
CA GLU A 225 0.72 -33.50 25.81
C GLU A 225 0.93 -33.57 27.35
N PRO A 226 -0.11 -33.96 28.15
CA PRO A 226 -1.55 -34.12 27.84
C PRO A 226 -2.51 -33.62 28.96
N PRO A 227 -3.86 -33.70 28.77
CA PRO A 227 -4.78 -33.77 29.90
C PRO A 227 -4.61 -35.13 30.60
N THR A 228 -3.87 -35.16 31.72
CA THR A 228 -3.73 -36.39 32.52
C THR A 228 -4.85 -36.52 33.55
N THR A 229 -5.80 -37.43 33.26
CA THR A 229 -6.50 -38.18 34.30
C THR A 229 -5.67 -39.41 34.67
N ASP A 230 -4.58 -39.25 35.42
CA ASP A 230 -4.13 -40.24 36.42
C ASP A 230 -2.81 -39.80 37.07
N GLY A 231 -2.81 -39.78 38.40
CA GLY A 231 -1.69 -39.30 39.20
C GLY A 231 -0.52 -40.27 39.20
N ASN A 232 0.56 -39.91 38.50
CA ASN A 232 1.91 -40.33 38.88
C ASN A 232 2.96 -39.40 38.27
N ARG A 233 3.41 -38.42 39.06
CA ARG A 233 4.55 -37.55 38.73
C ARG A 233 5.85 -38.26 39.08
N ALA A 234 6.70 -38.50 38.10
CA ALA A 234 8.11 -38.81 38.31
C ALA A 234 8.95 -38.13 37.22
N ASP A 235 9.61 -37.05 37.64
CA ASP A 235 10.95 -36.61 37.22
C ASP A 235 11.27 -36.64 35.72
N HIS A 236 10.72 -35.70 34.96
CA HIS A 236 11.43 -35.09 33.83
C HIS A 236 11.61 -33.61 34.13
N ASP A 237 12.81 -33.09 33.85
CA ASP A 237 13.16 -31.68 34.02
C ASP A 237 12.31 -30.84 33.05
N ASP A 238 11.24 -30.30 33.63
CA ASP A 238 10.22 -29.42 33.07
C ASP A 238 10.79 -27.98 33.03
N ASP A 239 11.41 -27.61 31.91
CA ASP A 239 11.62 -26.19 31.58
C ASP A 239 10.24 -25.63 31.17
N GLY A 240 9.43 -25.30 32.18
CA GLY A 240 8.02 -24.95 32.05
C GLY A 240 7.76 -23.56 31.45
N ASP A 241 7.71 -23.50 30.12
CA ASP A 241 6.88 -22.53 29.40
C ASP A 241 5.79 -23.32 28.65
N GLY A 242 4.55 -22.83 28.68
CA GLY A 242 3.43 -23.41 27.93
C GLY A 242 3.65 -23.35 26.41
N PRO A 243 2.64 -23.71 25.60
CA PRO A 243 2.76 -23.59 24.15
C PRO A 243 3.07 -22.14 23.76
N ASP A 244 4.03 -21.94 22.87
CA ASP A 244 4.36 -20.59 22.41
C ASP A 244 3.30 -20.06 21.42
N GLU A 245 3.36 -18.77 21.10
CA GLU A 245 2.41 -18.12 20.18
C GLU A 245 2.39 -18.77 18.79
N THR A 246 3.50 -19.38 18.36
CA THR A 246 3.60 -20.09 17.07
C THR A 246 2.88 -21.44 17.14
N ASP A 247 3.06 -22.19 18.22
CA ASP A 247 2.36 -23.46 18.42
C ASP A 247 0.84 -23.25 18.49
N LEU A 248 0.39 -22.18 19.16
CA LEU A 248 -1.02 -21.78 19.20
C LEU A 248 -1.54 -21.40 17.80
N ALA A 249 -0.79 -20.62 17.04
CA ALA A 249 -1.18 -20.25 15.68
C ALA A 249 -1.28 -21.49 14.77
N VAL A 250 -0.34 -22.44 14.90
CA VAL A 250 -0.36 -23.71 14.17
C VAL A 250 -1.61 -24.52 14.49
N ALA A 251 -1.93 -24.70 15.77
CA ALA A 251 -3.11 -25.44 16.22
C ALA A 251 -4.42 -24.80 15.72
N LEU A 252 -4.54 -23.48 15.82
CA LEU A 252 -5.69 -22.72 15.31
C LEU A 252 -5.88 -22.87 13.79
N VAL A 253 -4.79 -22.86 13.01
CA VAL A 253 -4.87 -23.05 11.57
C VAL A 253 -5.26 -24.49 11.24
N ALA A 254 -4.62 -25.47 11.88
CA ALA A 254 -4.88 -26.89 11.64
C ALA A 254 -6.33 -27.28 11.94
N ASP A 255 -6.88 -26.80 13.07
CA ASP A 255 -8.28 -27.02 13.46
C ASP A 255 -9.26 -26.50 12.38
N ALA A 256 -9.08 -25.25 11.93
CA ALA A 256 -9.95 -24.68 10.90
C ALA A 256 -9.85 -25.41 9.55
N VAL A 257 -8.67 -25.90 9.18
CA VAL A 257 -8.45 -26.67 7.93
C VAL A 257 -9.05 -28.07 8.03
N ALA A 258 -8.95 -28.73 9.19
CA ALA A 258 -9.61 -30.03 9.43
C ALA A 258 -11.14 -29.94 9.25
N ASP A 259 -11.70 -28.77 9.56
CA ASP A 259 -13.10 -28.41 9.36
C ASP A 259 -13.46 -27.95 7.93
N GLY A 260 -12.52 -28.05 6.98
CA GLY A 260 -12.69 -27.67 5.56
C GLY A 260 -12.62 -26.16 5.30
N GLY A 261 -12.15 -25.39 6.28
CA GLY A 261 -11.86 -23.96 6.18
C GLY A 261 -10.52 -23.68 5.49
N GLN A 262 -10.37 -22.43 5.02
CA GLN A 262 -9.07 -21.85 4.70
C GLN A 262 -8.74 -20.80 5.75
N CYS A 263 -7.44 -20.54 5.95
CA CYS A 263 -6.95 -19.66 6.99
C CYS A 263 -6.04 -18.54 6.45
N LEU A 264 -6.12 -17.37 7.08
CA LEU A 264 -5.09 -16.33 6.98
C LEU A 264 -4.42 -16.19 8.34
N ALA A 265 -3.09 -16.25 8.37
CA ALA A 265 -2.30 -16.07 9.58
C ALA A 265 -1.41 -14.83 9.45
N PHE A 266 -1.65 -13.80 10.26
CA PHE A 266 -0.91 -12.54 10.23
C PHE A 266 0.20 -12.50 11.29
N VAL A 267 1.39 -12.07 10.87
CA VAL A 267 2.59 -11.96 11.69
C VAL A 267 3.35 -10.66 11.39
N ARG A 268 4.22 -10.22 12.31
CA ARG A 268 4.82 -8.88 12.28
C ARG A 268 5.91 -8.66 11.24
N SER A 269 6.51 -9.73 10.70
CA SER A 269 7.66 -9.60 9.80
C SER A 269 7.70 -10.67 8.72
N ARG A 270 8.48 -10.39 7.66
CA ARG A 270 8.70 -11.31 6.53
C ARG A 270 9.31 -12.65 6.97
N ALA A 271 10.28 -12.59 7.88
CA ALA A 271 10.94 -13.77 8.42
C ALA A 271 9.98 -14.65 9.23
N GLU A 272 9.10 -14.02 10.02
CA GLU A 272 8.08 -14.72 10.80
C GLU A 272 7.02 -15.36 9.89
N ALA A 273 6.65 -14.70 8.78
CA ALA A 273 5.66 -15.24 7.84
C ALA A 273 6.17 -16.53 7.20
N ALA A 274 7.42 -16.52 6.75
CA ALA A 274 8.06 -17.71 6.21
C ALA A 274 8.29 -18.77 7.31
N ALA A 275 8.64 -18.39 8.54
CA ALA A 275 8.86 -19.36 9.62
C ALA A 275 7.56 -20.07 10.06
N LEU A 276 6.45 -19.34 10.13
CA LEU A 276 5.14 -19.92 10.42
C LEU A 276 4.67 -20.82 9.28
N ALA A 277 4.92 -20.44 8.02
CA ALA A 277 4.62 -21.28 6.86
C ALA A 277 5.38 -22.61 6.89
N ASP A 278 6.69 -22.60 7.17
CA ASP A 278 7.48 -23.84 7.33
C ASP A 278 6.87 -24.76 8.40
N ARG A 279 6.52 -24.20 9.56
CA ARG A 279 5.92 -24.98 10.68
C ARG A 279 4.57 -25.59 10.28
N LEU A 280 3.75 -24.88 9.50
CA LEU A 280 2.47 -25.38 9.01
C LEU A 280 2.63 -26.39 7.87
N ALA A 281 3.71 -26.30 7.08
CA ALA A 281 4.01 -27.26 6.03
C ALA A 281 4.25 -28.67 6.60
N ASP A 282 4.88 -28.76 7.77
CA ASP A 282 5.08 -30.03 8.50
C ASP A 282 3.77 -30.69 8.95
N VAL A 283 2.66 -29.94 9.03
CA VAL A 283 1.33 -30.46 9.43
C VAL A 283 0.63 -31.18 8.28
N GLY A 284 0.99 -30.90 7.02
CA GLY A 284 0.38 -31.54 5.85
C GLY A 284 -1.03 -31.03 5.50
N LEU A 285 -1.29 -29.73 5.66
CA LEU A 285 -2.60 -29.11 5.44
C LEU A 285 -3.21 -29.36 4.06
N GLY A 286 -2.37 -29.45 3.02
CA GLY A 286 -2.78 -29.75 1.65
C GLY A 286 -3.39 -31.14 1.49
N GLU A 287 -2.92 -32.13 2.25
CA GLU A 287 -3.52 -33.47 2.29
C GLU A 287 -4.86 -33.44 3.03
N THR A 288 -4.89 -32.79 4.20
CA THR A 288 -6.09 -32.64 5.03
C THR A 288 -7.22 -31.96 4.27
N MET A 289 -6.93 -30.89 3.52
CA MET A 289 -7.92 -30.18 2.71
C MET A 289 -8.20 -30.87 1.36
N GLY A 290 -7.43 -31.89 0.99
CA GLY A 290 -7.60 -32.63 -0.27
C GLY A 290 -7.16 -31.85 -1.52
N VAL A 291 -6.19 -30.94 -1.39
CA VAL A 291 -5.75 -30.03 -2.45
C VAL A 291 -4.30 -30.25 -2.91
N ALA A 292 -3.61 -31.24 -2.35
CA ALA A 292 -2.18 -31.49 -2.61
C ALA A 292 -1.78 -31.43 -4.10
N ALA A 293 -2.56 -32.02 -5.00
CA ALA A 293 -2.26 -32.00 -6.44
C ALA A 293 -2.42 -30.61 -7.09
N ALA A 294 -3.41 -29.82 -6.64
CA ALA A 294 -3.60 -28.45 -7.11
C ALA A 294 -2.48 -27.55 -6.57
N ALA A 295 -2.12 -27.74 -5.29
CA ALA A 295 -1.04 -27.05 -4.62
C ALA A 295 0.33 -27.35 -5.27
N GLU A 296 0.58 -28.60 -5.66
CA GLU A 296 1.78 -29.01 -6.41
C GLU A 296 1.88 -28.29 -7.78
N THR A 297 0.77 -28.14 -8.49
CA THR A 297 0.75 -27.40 -9.77
C THR A 297 1.15 -25.93 -9.58
N VAL A 298 0.65 -25.29 -8.51
CA VAL A 298 1.01 -23.91 -8.18
C VAL A 298 2.46 -23.82 -7.72
N ALA A 299 2.96 -24.79 -6.96
CA ALA A 299 4.35 -24.84 -6.52
C ALA A 299 5.33 -24.89 -7.69
N ASP A 300 5.02 -25.68 -8.73
CA ASP A 300 5.84 -25.77 -9.94
C ASP A 300 5.81 -24.46 -10.74
N GLU A 301 4.64 -23.81 -10.87
CA GLU A 301 4.54 -22.47 -11.46
C GLU A 301 5.39 -21.44 -10.70
N VAL A 302 5.36 -21.47 -9.37
CA VAL A 302 6.14 -20.56 -8.52
C VAL A 302 7.65 -20.84 -8.63
N ALA A 303 8.06 -22.10 -8.66
CA ALA A 303 9.46 -22.48 -8.83
C ALA A 303 10.04 -22.05 -10.21
N ASP A 304 9.18 -21.86 -11.22
CA ASP A 304 9.57 -21.41 -12.55
C ASP A 304 9.72 -19.87 -12.66
N ILE A 305 9.27 -19.09 -11.67
CA ILE A 305 9.33 -17.62 -11.70
C ILE A 305 10.75 -17.08 -11.48
N ASP A 306 11.48 -17.64 -10.51
CA ASP A 306 12.90 -17.38 -10.29
C ASP A 306 13.59 -18.56 -9.56
N GLY A 307 14.92 -18.59 -9.56
CA GLY A 307 15.72 -19.62 -8.88
C GLY A 307 16.17 -19.23 -7.48
N THR A 308 15.52 -18.25 -6.83
CA THR A 308 15.97 -17.74 -5.53
C THR A 308 15.64 -18.71 -4.40
N VAL A 309 16.42 -18.65 -3.32
CA VAL A 309 16.14 -19.42 -2.09
C VAL A 309 14.75 -19.09 -1.54
N THR A 310 14.31 -17.83 -1.66
CA THR A 310 12.97 -17.41 -1.23
C THR A 310 11.88 -18.01 -2.11
N GLY A 311 12.04 -17.99 -3.44
CA GLY A 311 11.10 -18.62 -4.38
C GLY A 311 11.00 -20.13 -4.18
N GLN A 312 12.14 -20.81 -4.02
CA GLN A 312 12.17 -22.26 -3.76
C GLN A 312 11.50 -22.61 -2.43
N ARG A 313 11.77 -21.85 -1.36
CA ARG A 313 11.13 -22.05 -0.06
C ARG A 313 9.61 -21.91 -0.16
N LEU A 314 9.13 -20.88 -0.87
CA LEU A 314 7.70 -20.70 -1.12
C LEU A 314 7.09 -21.89 -1.87
N ALA A 315 7.78 -22.40 -2.91
CA ALA A 315 7.33 -23.57 -3.65
C ALA A 315 7.28 -24.82 -2.75
N ASP A 316 8.24 -25.00 -1.85
CA ASP A 316 8.27 -26.13 -0.91
C ASP A 316 7.07 -26.07 0.06
N ASP A 317 6.76 -24.91 0.64
CA ASP A 317 5.58 -24.71 1.48
C ASP A 317 4.27 -24.95 0.70
N LEU A 318 4.22 -24.48 -0.55
CA LEU A 318 3.05 -24.63 -1.43
C LEU A 318 2.71 -26.09 -1.68
N ARG A 319 3.71 -26.99 -1.79
CA ARG A 319 3.46 -28.44 -1.93
C ARG A 319 2.72 -29.01 -0.73
N ALA A 320 2.88 -28.42 0.46
CA ALA A 320 2.14 -28.79 1.66
C ALA A 320 0.80 -28.05 1.80
N GLY A 321 0.39 -27.26 0.79
CA GLY A 321 -0.86 -26.48 0.81
C GLY A 321 -0.77 -25.18 1.64
N VAL A 322 0.43 -24.69 1.92
CA VAL A 322 0.68 -23.47 2.71
C VAL A 322 1.49 -22.48 1.88
N ALA A 323 1.31 -21.18 2.10
CA ALA A 323 2.15 -20.17 1.47
C ALA A 323 2.49 -19.07 2.47
N PHE A 324 3.63 -18.41 2.29
CA PHE A 324 3.86 -17.10 2.90
C PHE A 324 3.66 -15.96 1.89
N HIS A 325 3.24 -14.80 2.36
CA HIS A 325 2.97 -13.62 1.53
C HIS A 325 3.49 -12.33 2.17
N HIS A 326 4.39 -11.64 1.45
CA HIS A 326 4.94 -10.35 1.88
C HIS A 326 5.60 -9.60 0.71
N ALA A 327 5.91 -8.31 0.90
CA ALA A 327 6.54 -7.45 -0.11
C ALA A 327 7.89 -7.95 -0.66
N GLY A 328 8.64 -8.77 0.09
CA GLY A 328 9.91 -9.35 -0.38
C GLY A 328 9.76 -10.40 -1.49
N LEU A 329 8.55 -10.88 -1.79
CA LEU A 329 8.27 -11.76 -2.92
C LEU A 329 8.10 -10.94 -4.20
N ARG A 330 8.43 -11.51 -5.38
CA ARG A 330 8.13 -10.87 -6.68
C ARG A 330 6.63 -10.78 -6.93
N ALA A 331 6.22 -9.88 -7.83
CA ALA A 331 4.81 -9.72 -8.19
C ALA A 331 4.17 -11.04 -8.68
N GLY A 332 4.89 -11.81 -9.51
CA GLY A 332 4.42 -13.11 -10.00
C GLY A 332 4.15 -14.11 -8.88
N HIS A 333 5.05 -14.21 -7.88
CA HIS A 333 4.85 -15.08 -6.72
C HIS A 333 3.60 -14.70 -5.93
N ARG A 334 3.44 -13.40 -5.65
CA ARG A 334 2.29 -12.90 -4.89
C ARG A 334 0.99 -13.21 -5.62
N SER A 335 0.89 -12.89 -6.93
CA SER A 335 -0.29 -13.18 -7.74
C SER A 335 -0.62 -14.68 -7.83
N ALA A 336 0.39 -15.56 -7.91
CA ALA A 336 0.19 -17.00 -7.91
C ALA A 336 -0.41 -17.51 -6.58
N VAL A 337 0.12 -17.05 -5.44
CA VAL A 337 -0.38 -17.39 -4.10
C VAL A 337 -1.81 -16.90 -3.90
N GLU A 338 -2.09 -15.66 -4.28
CA GLU A 338 -3.41 -15.02 -4.15
C GLU A 338 -4.49 -15.75 -4.95
N ARG A 339 -4.18 -16.04 -6.22
CA ARG A 339 -5.03 -16.84 -7.09
C ARG A 339 -5.24 -18.24 -6.52
N ALA A 340 -4.17 -18.92 -6.09
CA ALA A 340 -4.26 -20.26 -5.51
C ALA A 340 -5.17 -20.30 -4.28
N PHE A 341 -5.13 -19.28 -3.42
CA PHE A 341 -6.00 -19.21 -2.26
C PHE A 341 -7.45 -18.93 -2.65
N ARG A 342 -7.70 -18.00 -3.60
CA ARG A 342 -9.03 -17.71 -4.15
C ARG A 342 -9.67 -18.94 -4.80
N ASP A 343 -8.88 -19.70 -5.56
CA ASP A 343 -9.30 -20.93 -6.26
C ASP A 343 -9.43 -22.13 -5.31
N ARG A 344 -9.12 -21.94 -4.01
CA ARG A 344 -9.12 -22.99 -2.98
C ARG A 344 -8.15 -24.12 -3.27
N SER A 345 -7.03 -23.81 -3.93
CA SER A 345 -5.94 -24.75 -4.21
C SER A 345 -4.93 -24.86 -3.06
N ILE A 346 -4.95 -23.92 -2.11
CA ILE A 346 -4.12 -23.94 -0.90
C ILE A 346 -4.95 -23.62 0.35
N ALA A 347 -4.52 -24.14 1.49
CA ALA A 347 -5.26 -24.10 2.75
C ALA A 347 -4.98 -22.85 3.59
N CYS A 348 -3.73 -22.35 3.59
CA CYS A 348 -3.33 -21.25 4.46
C CYS A 348 -2.37 -20.27 3.77
N ILE A 349 -2.52 -18.97 4.07
CA ILE A 349 -1.50 -17.95 3.81
C ILE A 349 -1.00 -17.36 5.14
N CYS A 350 0.31 -17.39 5.35
CA CYS A 350 1.02 -16.67 6.41
C CYS A 350 1.52 -15.33 5.88
N ALA A 351 1.02 -14.20 6.38
CA ALA A 351 1.27 -12.90 5.77
C ALA A 351 1.70 -11.81 6.74
N THR A 352 2.43 -10.83 6.21
CA THR A 352 2.54 -9.52 6.87
C THR A 352 1.24 -8.71 6.69
N PRO A 353 0.97 -7.70 7.54
CA PRO A 353 -0.24 -6.88 7.46
C PRO A 353 -0.54 -6.25 6.10
N THR A 354 0.47 -6.06 5.26
CA THR A 354 0.34 -5.54 3.89
C THR A 354 -0.69 -6.28 3.03
N LEU A 355 -0.95 -7.57 3.31
CA LEU A 355 -2.00 -8.34 2.62
C LEU A 355 -3.41 -7.87 3.01
N ALA A 356 -3.60 -7.43 4.27
CA ALA A 356 -4.91 -7.05 4.81
C ALA A 356 -5.49 -5.82 4.10
N ALA A 357 -4.64 -4.89 3.64
CA ALA A 357 -5.06 -3.72 2.88
C ALA A 357 -5.19 -3.97 1.37
N GLY A 358 -4.65 -5.07 0.84
CA GLY A 358 -4.28 -5.14 -0.58
C GLY A 358 -5.14 -6.03 -1.48
N ILE A 359 -5.94 -6.96 -0.96
CA ILE A 359 -6.53 -8.04 -1.78
C ILE A 359 -7.85 -8.55 -1.22
N ASN A 360 -8.86 -8.72 -2.07
CA ASN A 360 -10.14 -9.30 -1.68
C ASN A 360 -10.13 -10.83 -1.58
N VAL A 361 -9.46 -11.40 -0.55
CA VAL A 361 -9.51 -12.85 -0.30
C VAL A 361 -10.04 -13.15 1.12
N PRO A 362 -11.31 -13.58 1.27
CA PRO A 362 -11.86 -13.99 2.55
C PRO A 362 -11.43 -15.40 2.94
N ALA A 363 -11.35 -15.67 4.24
CA ALA A 363 -11.00 -16.96 4.83
C ALA A 363 -12.00 -17.36 5.90
N ARG A 364 -12.10 -18.64 6.26
CA ARG A 364 -13.00 -19.06 7.37
C ARG A 364 -12.49 -18.50 8.69
N ARG A 365 -11.19 -18.68 8.94
CA ARG A 365 -10.52 -18.20 10.16
C ARG A 365 -9.37 -17.26 9.80
N VAL A 366 -9.27 -16.17 10.55
CA VAL A 366 -8.11 -15.28 10.57
C VAL A 366 -7.43 -15.43 11.92
N VAL A 367 -6.12 -15.64 11.91
CA VAL A 367 -5.28 -15.72 13.12
C VAL A 367 -4.32 -14.55 13.09
N VAL A 368 -4.37 -13.66 14.08
CA VAL A 368 -3.40 -12.56 14.23
C VAL A 368 -2.46 -12.97 15.36
N ARG A 369 -1.28 -13.48 14.99
CA ARG A 369 -0.31 -13.98 15.97
C ARG A 369 0.40 -12.85 16.69
N ASP A 370 0.82 -11.83 15.94
CA ASP A 370 1.62 -10.72 16.47
C ASP A 370 0.83 -9.40 16.39
N GLN A 371 0.68 -8.70 17.52
CA GLN A 371 -0.03 -7.41 17.57
C GLN A 371 0.89 -6.23 17.87
N LYS A 372 2.21 -6.44 17.83
CA LYS A 372 3.24 -5.41 17.97
C LYS A 372 4.27 -5.47 16.85
N ARG A 373 4.73 -4.31 16.38
CA ARG A 373 5.77 -4.17 15.35
C ARG A 373 6.85 -3.19 15.77
N TYR A 374 8.04 -3.35 15.20
CA TYR A 374 9.18 -2.46 15.47
C TYR A 374 9.13 -1.25 14.55
N THR A 375 9.19 -0.04 15.11
CA THR A 375 9.12 1.24 14.38
C THR A 375 10.51 1.85 14.12
N GLY A 376 11.58 1.07 14.22
CA GLY A 376 12.96 1.57 14.15
C GLY A 376 13.49 2.14 15.47
N SER A 377 12.59 2.52 16.39
CA SER A 377 12.93 3.07 17.69
C SER A 377 12.42 2.22 18.85
N SER A 378 11.20 1.68 18.75
CA SER A 378 10.58 0.89 19.80
C SER A 378 9.62 -0.16 19.24
N MET A 379 9.16 -1.08 20.11
CA MET A 379 8.06 -1.98 19.78
C MET A 379 6.75 -1.28 20.11
N GLU A 380 5.91 -1.09 19.11
CA GLU A 380 4.63 -0.40 19.23
C GLU A 380 3.49 -1.32 18.86
N TRP A 381 2.31 -1.06 19.43
CA TRP A 381 1.09 -1.76 19.08
C TRP A 381 0.72 -1.45 17.63
N VAL A 382 0.24 -2.47 16.92
CA VAL A 382 -0.37 -2.28 15.60
C VAL A 382 -1.65 -1.44 15.77
N PRO A 383 -1.95 -0.49 14.87
CA PRO A 383 -3.21 0.26 14.94
C PRO A 383 -4.43 -0.66 14.94
N THR A 384 -5.45 -0.28 15.71
CA THR A 384 -6.71 -0.99 15.86
C THR A 384 -7.42 -1.13 14.52
N LEU A 385 -7.40 -0.09 13.70
CA LEU A 385 -7.90 -0.12 12.33
C LEU A 385 -7.26 -1.25 11.50
N GLU A 386 -5.94 -1.39 11.56
CA GLU A 386 -5.18 -2.39 10.81
C GLU A 386 -5.52 -3.82 11.27
N VAL A 387 -5.63 -4.05 12.59
CA VAL A 387 -6.06 -5.35 13.14
C VAL A 387 -7.52 -5.65 12.77
N LYS A 388 -8.43 -4.68 12.86
CA LYS A 388 -9.83 -4.88 12.46
C LYS A 388 -9.99 -5.14 10.96
N GLN A 389 -9.10 -4.60 10.11
CA GLN A 389 -9.04 -4.95 8.69
C GLN A 389 -8.61 -6.39 8.46
N MET A 390 -7.62 -6.89 9.22
CA MET A 390 -7.25 -8.32 9.20
C MET A 390 -8.45 -9.18 9.61
N CYS A 391 -9.04 -8.91 10.78
CA CYS A 391 -10.17 -9.66 11.32
C CYS A 391 -11.38 -9.64 10.35
N GLY A 392 -11.61 -8.52 9.67
CA GLY A 392 -12.69 -8.36 8.69
C GLY A 392 -12.59 -9.25 7.46
N ARG A 393 -11.46 -9.97 7.26
CA ARG A 393 -11.30 -10.99 6.21
C ARG A 393 -11.84 -12.37 6.61
N ALA A 394 -12.24 -12.55 7.87
CA ALA A 394 -12.85 -13.79 8.33
C ALA A 394 -14.34 -13.87 7.91
N GLY A 395 -14.75 -15.07 7.47
CA GLY A 395 -16.08 -15.39 6.96
C GLY A 395 -16.18 -15.25 5.44
N ARG A 396 -16.38 -16.37 4.73
CA ARG A 396 -16.61 -16.39 3.28
C ARG A 396 -18.11 -16.33 2.97
N PRO A 397 -18.62 -15.27 2.30
CA PRO A 397 -20.02 -15.16 1.94
C PRO A 397 -20.54 -16.38 1.17
N GLY A 398 -21.67 -16.94 1.63
CA GLY A 398 -22.31 -18.10 1.01
C GLY A 398 -21.63 -19.46 1.24
N LEU A 399 -20.48 -19.49 1.92
CA LEU A 399 -19.75 -20.73 2.25
C LEU A 399 -19.72 -21.01 3.74
N ASP A 400 -19.40 -19.99 4.55
CA ASP A 400 -19.24 -20.15 5.99
C ASP A 400 -20.47 -19.65 6.75
N PRO A 401 -20.89 -20.34 7.83
CA PRO A 401 -21.99 -19.89 8.68
C PRO A 401 -21.62 -18.67 9.54
N HIS A 402 -20.33 -18.51 9.84
CA HIS A 402 -19.72 -17.39 10.56
C HIS A 402 -18.22 -17.38 10.24
N GLY A 403 -17.58 -16.22 10.38
CA GLY A 403 -16.14 -16.04 10.37
C GLY A 403 -15.57 -15.99 11.78
N GLU A 404 -14.34 -16.45 11.95
CA GLU A 404 -13.64 -16.40 13.23
C GLU A 404 -12.33 -15.61 13.08
N ALA A 405 -12.15 -14.58 13.90
CA ALA A 405 -10.92 -13.83 14.02
C ALA A 405 -10.32 -14.05 15.41
N VAL A 406 -9.10 -14.56 15.47
CA VAL A 406 -8.46 -14.99 16.71
C VAL A 406 -7.13 -14.25 16.90
N LEU A 407 -7.02 -13.49 17.98
CA LEU A 407 -5.78 -12.86 18.41
C LEU A 407 -5.03 -13.83 19.32
N VAL A 408 -3.78 -14.15 19.01
CA VAL A 408 -2.95 -15.00 19.88
C VAL A 408 -2.32 -14.11 20.95
N GLY A 409 -2.39 -14.52 22.21
CA GLY A 409 -1.76 -13.78 23.30
C GLY A 409 -1.42 -14.67 24.48
N GLU A 410 -0.95 -14.01 25.54
CA GLU A 410 -0.64 -14.63 26.82
C GLU A 410 -1.72 -14.25 27.84
N GLU A 411 -1.78 -14.97 28.96
CA GLU A 411 -2.68 -14.64 30.08
C GLU A 411 -2.50 -13.18 30.56
N ARG A 412 -1.27 -12.65 30.47
CA ARG A 412 -0.94 -11.29 30.92
C ARG A 412 -1.37 -10.21 29.95
N THR A 413 -1.57 -10.55 28.67
CA THR A 413 -1.95 -9.60 27.62
C THR A 413 -3.42 -9.74 27.21
N ARG A 414 -4.10 -10.82 27.61
CA ARG A 414 -5.52 -11.09 27.31
C ARG A 414 -6.42 -9.87 27.46
N ASP A 415 -6.47 -9.29 28.65
CA ASP A 415 -7.36 -8.15 28.94
C ASP A 415 -7.02 -6.91 28.09
N GLU A 416 -5.73 -6.69 27.81
CA GLU A 416 -5.28 -5.58 26.96
C GLU A 416 -5.66 -5.82 25.49
N LEU A 417 -5.56 -7.05 25.00
CA LEU A 417 -5.97 -7.43 23.64
C LEU A 417 -7.49 -7.30 23.46
N VAL A 418 -8.27 -7.75 24.44
CA VAL A 418 -9.73 -7.60 24.43
C VAL A 418 -10.11 -6.12 24.40
N ALA A 419 -9.59 -5.34 25.36
CA ALA A 419 -9.92 -3.92 25.47
C ALA A 419 -9.50 -3.12 24.23
N ARG A 420 -8.38 -3.48 23.59
CA ARG A 420 -7.84 -2.73 22.45
C ARG A 420 -8.48 -3.11 21.12
N TYR A 421 -8.65 -4.40 20.84
CA TYR A 421 -8.95 -4.87 19.48
C TYR A 421 -10.31 -5.54 19.35
N VAL A 422 -10.83 -6.12 20.43
CA VAL A 422 -12.17 -6.73 20.42
C VAL A 422 -13.21 -5.65 20.71
N ASP A 423 -13.07 -4.98 21.85
CA ASP A 423 -14.00 -3.94 22.31
C ASP A 423 -13.63 -2.53 21.83
N GLY A 424 -12.35 -2.30 21.50
CA GLY A 424 -11.84 -0.98 21.16
C GLY A 424 -12.21 -0.53 19.74
N ASP A 425 -12.59 0.73 19.58
CA ASP A 425 -12.88 1.32 18.28
C ASP A 425 -11.61 1.64 17.48
N PRO A 426 -11.66 1.58 16.13
CA PRO A 426 -10.57 2.04 15.27
C PRO A 426 -10.17 3.49 15.58
N GLU A 427 -8.91 3.85 15.34
CA GLU A 427 -8.45 5.22 15.51
C GLU A 427 -9.17 6.21 14.57
N ALA A 428 -9.28 7.47 14.99
CA ALA A 428 -9.69 8.57 14.13
C ALA A 428 -8.66 8.79 13.01
N VAL A 429 -9.13 9.21 11.85
CA VAL A 429 -8.29 9.64 10.73
C VAL A 429 -7.88 11.09 10.97
N GLU A 430 -6.58 11.35 10.98
CA GLU A 430 -5.99 12.68 11.13
C GLU A 430 -5.18 13.04 9.88
N SER A 431 -5.26 14.27 9.38
CA SER A 431 -4.42 14.68 8.24
C SER A 431 -2.94 14.79 8.60
N THR A 432 -2.08 14.27 7.73
CA THR A 432 -0.61 14.44 7.80
C THR A 432 -0.08 15.53 6.85
N LEU A 433 -0.96 16.36 6.26
CA LEU A 433 -0.57 17.38 5.26
C LEU A 433 0.43 18.42 5.79
N ALA A 434 0.38 18.74 7.09
CA ALA A 434 1.29 19.71 7.72
C ALA A 434 2.72 19.19 7.90
N GLU A 435 3.00 17.92 7.61
CA GLU A 435 4.37 17.41 7.63
C GLU A 435 5.27 18.17 6.64
N PRO A 436 6.44 18.67 7.06
CA PRO A 436 7.25 19.56 6.22
C PRO A 436 7.63 19.00 4.84
N ALA A 437 7.94 17.70 4.74
CA ALA A 437 8.30 17.07 3.46
C ALA A 437 7.10 16.97 2.49
N SER A 438 5.94 16.57 3.01
CA SER A 438 4.68 16.50 2.26
C SER A 438 4.25 17.90 1.81
N LEU A 439 4.25 18.87 2.74
CA LEU A 439 3.81 20.23 2.45
C LEU A 439 4.66 20.90 1.37
N ARG A 440 6.01 20.79 1.45
CA ARG A 440 6.92 21.32 0.41
C ARG A 440 6.60 20.77 -0.97
N THR A 441 6.26 19.49 -1.08
CA THR A 441 5.90 18.86 -2.35
C THR A 441 4.63 19.49 -2.95
N HIS A 442 3.59 19.70 -2.14
CA HIS A 442 2.32 20.25 -2.62
C HIS A 442 2.37 21.76 -2.84
N VAL A 443 3.14 22.51 -2.03
CA VAL A 443 3.42 23.93 -2.23
C VAL A 443 4.14 24.15 -3.57
N LEU A 444 5.17 23.35 -3.86
CA LEU A 444 5.86 23.41 -5.15
C LEU A 444 4.89 23.08 -6.31
N SER A 445 4.05 22.06 -6.14
CA SER A 445 3.05 21.69 -7.15
C SER A 445 2.08 22.83 -7.46
N ALA A 446 1.50 23.48 -6.43
CA ALA A 446 0.57 24.59 -6.60
C ALA A 446 1.21 25.77 -7.37
N ILE A 447 2.48 26.08 -7.09
CA ILE A 447 3.22 27.14 -7.78
C ILE A 447 3.59 26.71 -9.21
N ALA A 448 4.10 25.50 -9.40
CA ALA A 448 4.60 25.01 -10.69
C ALA A 448 3.51 24.80 -11.73
N THR A 449 2.30 24.48 -11.29
CA THR A 449 1.09 24.35 -12.13
C THR A 449 0.41 25.69 -12.39
N GLY A 450 0.81 26.76 -11.71
CA GLY A 450 0.22 28.09 -11.83
C GLY A 450 -1.14 28.23 -11.14
N PHE A 451 -1.49 27.32 -10.22
CA PHE A 451 -2.69 27.47 -9.40
C PHE A 451 -2.56 28.58 -8.35
N ALA A 452 -1.32 28.86 -7.92
CA ALA A 452 -1.04 29.89 -6.93
C ALA A 452 0.27 30.62 -7.24
N GLU A 453 0.24 31.95 -7.12
CA GLU A 453 1.38 32.86 -7.24
C GLU A 453 1.69 33.57 -5.91
N THR A 454 0.89 33.37 -4.86
CA THR A 454 1.09 33.96 -3.53
C THR A 454 0.80 32.95 -2.42
N GLU A 455 1.36 33.15 -1.22
CA GLU A 455 1.07 32.30 -0.06
C GLU A 455 -0.43 32.27 0.28
N ALA A 456 -1.14 33.38 0.06
CA ALA A 456 -2.59 33.45 0.25
C ALA A 456 -3.35 32.55 -0.75
N GLU A 457 -2.94 32.54 -2.02
CA GLU A 457 -3.52 31.64 -3.04
C GLU A 457 -3.16 30.18 -2.78
N ILE A 458 -1.97 29.89 -2.25
CA ILE A 458 -1.59 28.53 -1.84
C ILE A 458 -2.51 28.05 -0.70
N LEU A 459 -2.75 28.89 0.29
CA LEU A 459 -3.69 28.58 1.37
C LEU A 459 -5.11 28.36 0.84
N ASP A 460 -5.57 29.17 -0.11
CA ASP A 460 -6.87 29.01 -0.77
C ASP A 460 -7.00 27.70 -1.56
N VAL A 461 -5.90 27.19 -2.15
CA VAL A 461 -5.88 25.82 -2.71
C VAL A 461 -6.05 24.78 -1.58
N PHE A 462 -5.40 24.99 -0.44
CA PHE A 462 -5.46 24.07 0.70
C PHE A 462 -6.73 24.19 1.55
N GLU A 463 -7.56 25.22 1.37
CA GLU A 463 -8.85 25.34 2.08
C GLU A 463 -9.80 24.17 1.77
N GLY A 464 -9.67 23.53 0.60
CA GLY A 464 -10.48 22.37 0.20
C GLY A 464 -9.99 21.03 0.76
N THR A 465 -8.98 21.02 1.62
CA THR A 465 -8.33 19.79 2.11
C THR A 465 -8.89 19.38 3.49
N PHE A 466 -8.76 18.10 3.84
CA PHE A 466 -9.21 17.56 5.13
C PHE A 466 -8.55 18.26 6.33
N TYR A 467 -7.26 18.58 6.25
CA TYR A 467 -6.52 19.35 7.24
C TYR A 467 -7.18 20.70 7.54
N ALA A 468 -7.58 21.43 6.49
CA ALA A 468 -8.21 22.73 6.64
C ALA A 468 -9.59 22.63 7.30
N ARG A 469 -10.30 21.51 7.10
CA ARG A 469 -11.53 21.20 7.84
C ARG A 469 -11.27 20.98 9.32
N GLU A 470 -10.24 20.20 9.68
CA GLU A 470 -9.94 19.86 11.08
C GLU A 470 -9.47 21.08 11.89
N THR A 471 -8.59 21.90 11.30
CA THR A 471 -7.91 23.00 12.00
C THR A 471 -8.53 24.37 11.76
N GLY A 472 -9.37 24.51 10.73
CA GLY A 472 -9.94 25.76 10.28
C GLY A 472 -9.02 26.54 9.33
N ALA A 473 -9.61 27.52 8.62
CA ALA A 473 -8.89 28.34 7.65
C ALA A 473 -7.68 29.05 8.28
N GLY A 474 -6.50 28.90 7.68
CA GLY A 474 -5.25 29.54 8.09
C GLY A 474 -4.34 28.71 9.01
N GLY A 475 -4.73 27.48 9.39
CA GLY A 475 -3.88 26.59 10.21
C GLY A 475 -2.51 26.29 9.60
N LEU A 476 -2.40 26.32 8.26
CA LEU A 476 -1.16 26.08 7.52
C LEU A 476 -0.35 27.35 7.22
N ALA A 477 -0.78 28.56 7.60
CA ALA A 477 -0.15 29.80 7.11
C ALA A 477 1.36 29.87 7.39
N ASP A 478 1.77 29.59 8.63
CA ASP A 478 3.18 29.59 9.00
C ASP A 478 3.95 28.45 8.31
N ALA A 479 3.34 27.26 8.21
CA ALA A 479 3.95 26.10 7.58
C ALA A 479 4.14 26.28 6.06
N VAL A 480 3.17 26.92 5.39
CA VAL A 480 3.25 27.28 3.96
C VAL A 480 4.32 28.33 3.72
N ALA A 481 4.42 29.33 4.59
CA ALA A 481 5.48 30.33 4.49
C ALA A 481 6.88 29.70 4.62
N VAL A 482 7.07 28.81 5.61
CA VAL A 482 8.32 28.03 5.77
C VAL A 482 8.60 27.17 4.54
N ALA A 483 7.61 26.42 4.06
CA ALA A 483 7.78 25.58 2.87
C ALA A 483 8.13 26.39 1.62
N ALA A 484 7.53 27.58 1.43
CA ALA A 484 7.86 28.48 0.33
C ALA A 484 9.29 29.04 0.46
N ASP A 485 9.73 29.40 1.67
CA ASP A 485 11.11 29.81 1.94
C ASP A 485 12.11 28.69 1.63
N ASP A 486 11.86 27.47 2.12
CA ASP A 486 12.70 26.31 1.84
C ASP A 486 12.83 26.04 0.34
N LEU A 487 11.73 26.16 -0.42
CA LEU A 487 11.74 26.00 -1.88
C LEU A 487 12.49 27.13 -2.61
N VAL A 488 12.52 28.34 -2.05
CA VAL A 488 13.32 29.45 -2.56
C VAL A 488 14.79 29.20 -2.30
N ASP A 489 15.15 28.74 -1.11
CA ASP A 489 16.52 28.42 -0.73
C ASP A 489 17.07 27.24 -1.55
N ALA A 490 16.23 26.23 -1.84
CA ALA A 490 16.54 25.12 -2.76
C ALA A 490 16.59 25.52 -4.25
N GLY A 491 16.32 26.79 -4.60
CA GLY A 491 16.35 27.28 -5.98
C GLY A 491 15.23 26.75 -6.88
N MET A 492 14.18 26.15 -6.30
CA MET A 492 13.03 25.61 -7.04
C MET A 492 11.94 26.65 -7.25
N VAL A 493 11.86 27.65 -6.37
CA VAL A 493 10.95 28.80 -6.47
C VAL A 493 11.76 30.08 -6.41
N ARG A 494 11.25 31.15 -7.00
CA ARG A 494 11.83 32.49 -6.87
C ARG A 494 10.74 33.52 -6.64
N ARG A 495 11.11 34.58 -5.92
CA ARG A 495 10.26 35.75 -5.70
C ARG A 495 10.49 36.78 -6.81
N GLU A 496 9.49 37.02 -7.64
CA GLU A 496 9.50 38.11 -8.61
C GLU A 496 8.85 39.36 -8.04
N THR A 497 9.55 40.49 -8.13
CA THR A 497 9.01 41.77 -7.66
C THR A 497 8.02 42.33 -8.68
N GLY A 498 6.75 42.48 -8.26
CA GLY A 498 5.68 43.11 -9.07
C GLY A 498 4.30 42.50 -8.80
N GLY A 499 3.35 43.31 -8.33
CA GLY A 499 2.00 42.89 -7.95
C GLY A 499 1.39 43.77 -6.85
N ALA A 500 0.15 43.50 -6.44
CA ALA A 500 -0.50 44.20 -5.31
C ALA A 500 0.13 43.85 -3.95
N ASP A 501 0.69 42.65 -3.83
CA ASP A 501 1.20 42.06 -2.58
C ASP A 501 2.75 42.10 -2.43
N GLY A 502 3.43 42.85 -3.30
CA GLY A 502 4.87 43.11 -3.21
C GLY A 502 5.77 42.12 -3.97
N TYR A 503 5.45 40.83 -3.99
CA TYR A 503 6.09 39.83 -4.86
C TYR A 503 5.10 38.74 -5.29
N ARG A 504 5.49 37.97 -6.31
CA ARG A 504 4.85 36.71 -6.69
C ARG A 504 5.85 35.56 -6.65
N LEU A 505 5.39 34.39 -6.24
CA LEU A 505 6.13 33.13 -6.27
C LEU A 505 6.02 32.52 -7.66
N VAL A 506 7.16 32.18 -8.24
CA VAL A 506 7.24 31.56 -9.57
C VAL A 506 8.18 30.39 -9.50
N ALA A 507 7.75 29.21 -9.98
CA ALA A 507 8.63 28.06 -10.09
C ALA A 507 9.78 28.35 -11.06
N THR A 508 11.00 27.94 -10.70
CA THR A 508 12.14 27.94 -11.62
C THR A 508 12.00 26.79 -12.62
N PRO A 509 12.79 26.76 -13.71
CA PRO A 509 12.80 25.60 -14.60
C PRO A 509 13.08 24.29 -13.84
N VAL A 510 14.01 24.31 -12.88
CA VAL A 510 14.30 23.17 -12.00
C VAL A 510 13.06 22.81 -11.19
N GLY A 511 12.43 23.75 -10.49
CA GLY A 511 11.22 23.48 -9.71
C GLY A 511 10.05 22.94 -10.54
N SER A 512 9.85 23.47 -11.76
CA SER A 512 8.84 22.97 -12.69
C SER A 512 9.14 21.54 -13.14
N THR A 513 10.40 21.24 -13.48
CA THR A 513 10.82 19.89 -13.86
C THR A 513 10.68 18.92 -12.68
N THR A 514 11.17 19.27 -11.49
CA THR A 514 11.00 18.48 -10.25
C THR A 514 9.52 18.13 -10.01
N SER A 515 8.63 19.12 -10.08
CA SER A 515 7.19 18.92 -9.88
C SER A 515 6.58 17.97 -10.91
N LYS A 516 6.92 18.14 -12.20
CA LYS A 516 6.41 17.31 -13.31
C LYS A 516 6.93 15.87 -13.27
N GLN A 517 8.17 15.67 -12.85
CA GLN A 517 8.77 14.34 -12.64
C GLN A 517 8.23 13.65 -11.38
N TYR A 518 7.40 14.34 -10.59
CA TYR A 518 6.76 13.84 -9.38
C TYR A 518 7.76 13.44 -8.28
N VAL A 519 8.99 13.97 -8.32
CA VAL A 519 9.99 13.74 -7.28
C VAL A 519 9.83 14.76 -6.16
N ARG A 520 10.21 14.39 -4.93
CA ARG A 520 10.25 15.34 -3.80
C ARG A 520 11.20 16.50 -4.10
N PRO A 521 10.93 17.72 -3.59
CA PRO A 521 11.87 18.84 -3.69
C PRO A 521 13.28 18.49 -3.22
N GLU A 522 13.42 17.77 -2.10
CA GLU A 522 14.72 17.36 -1.56
C GLU A 522 15.43 16.34 -2.48
N THR A 523 14.67 15.43 -3.09
CA THR A 523 15.21 14.51 -4.11
C THR A 523 15.71 15.30 -5.31
N GLY A 524 14.93 16.26 -5.82
CA GLY A 524 15.33 17.11 -6.94
C GLY A 524 16.59 17.93 -6.63
N GLU A 525 16.68 18.52 -5.44
CA GLU A 525 17.85 19.26 -4.98
C GLU A 525 19.10 18.38 -4.93
N ARG A 526 19.02 17.20 -4.32
CA ARG A 526 20.13 16.24 -4.24
C ARG A 526 20.57 15.74 -5.62
N ILE A 527 19.62 15.43 -6.50
CA ILE A 527 19.92 15.04 -7.89
C ILE A 527 20.64 16.17 -8.62
N VAL A 528 20.17 17.42 -8.51
CA VAL A 528 20.82 18.58 -9.15
C VAL A 528 22.26 18.73 -8.66
N SER A 529 22.48 18.70 -7.34
CA SER A 529 23.83 18.78 -6.75
C SER A 529 24.75 17.64 -7.23
N GLY A 530 24.24 16.41 -7.25
CA GLY A 530 24.95 15.24 -7.75
C GLY A 530 25.29 15.34 -9.24
N LEU A 531 24.38 15.83 -10.08
CA LEU A 531 24.61 16.04 -11.51
C LEU A 531 25.65 17.13 -11.79
N GLU A 532 25.63 18.23 -11.06
CA GLU A 532 26.63 19.29 -11.17
C GLU A 532 28.03 18.76 -10.82
N THR A 533 28.13 17.96 -9.76
CA THR A 533 29.37 17.28 -9.37
C THR A 533 29.82 16.29 -10.45
N ALA A 534 28.92 15.42 -10.90
CA ALA A 534 29.19 14.41 -11.93
C ALA A 534 29.64 15.02 -13.26
N ALA A 535 29.07 16.16 -13.67
CA ALA A 535 29.47 16.87 -14.87
C ALA A 535 30.93 17.40 -14.81
N GLY A 536 31.46 17.63 -13.60
CA GLY A 536 32.84 18.04 -13.36
C GLY A 536 33.83 16.88 -13.20
N MET A 537 33.34 15.64 -13.05
CA MET A 537 34.20 14.47 -12.82
C MET A 537 34.93 14.04 -14.10
N ALA A 538 36.19 13.60 -13.93
CA ALA A 538 36.98 13.10 -15.04
C ALA A 538 36.46 11.76 -15.60
N ASP A 539 35.82 10.95 -14.75
CA ASP A 539 35.32 9.62 -15.06
C ASP A 539 33.98 9.36 -14.35
N ALA A 540 32.90 9.96 -14.86
CA ALA A 540 31.55 9.67 -14.40
C ALA A 540 31.05 8.35 -15.03
N THR A 541 30.76 7.37 -14.18
CA THR A 541 30.37 6.00 -14.56
C THR A 541 28.90 5.73 -14.22
N THR A 542 28.39 4.55 -14.57
CA THR A 542 27.02 4.15 -14.19
C THR A 542 26.85 4.09 -12.67
N LEU A 543 27.90 3.71 -11.93
CA LEU A 543 27.93 3.80 -10.47
C LEU A 543 27.75 5.23 -9.97
N THR A 544 28.37 6.22 -10.63
CA THR A 544 28.16 7.65 -10.33
C THR A 544 26.68 8.02 -10.48
N ALA A 545 26.06 7.64 -11.61
CA ALA A 545 24.66 7.94 -11.86
C ALA A 545 23.73 7.28 -10.84
N PHE A 546 24.01 6.03 -10.47
CA PHE A 546 23.24 5.32 -9.44
C PHE A 546 23.43 5.94 -8.06
N GLU A 547 24.64 6.33 -7.66
CA GLU A 547 24.84 6.97 -6.36
C GLU A 547 24.04 8.28 -6.23
N VAL A 548 24.01 9.10 -7.28
CA VAL A 548 23.22 10.35 -7.31
C VAL A 548 21.73 10.11 -7.04
N ILE A 549 21.12 9.09 -7.66
CA ILE A 549 19.70 8.80 -7.45
C ILE A 549 19.43 8.02 -6.16
N CYS A 550 20.38 7.18 -5.73
CA CYS A 550 20.22 6.33 -4.55
C CYS A 550 20.35 7.12 -3.26
N ASP A 551 21.10 8.22 -3.26
CA ASP A 551 21.28 9.10 -2.10
C ASP A 551 20.13 10.11 -1.93
N THR A 552 18.94 9.75 -2.44
CA THR A 552 17.75 10.60 -2.41
C THR A 552 16.66 10.00 -1.52
N PRO A 553 15.82 10.85 -0.90
CA PRO A 553 14.69 10.37 -0.10
C PRO A 553 13.75 9.42 -0.87
N ASP A 554 13.60 9.58 -2.20
CA ASP A 554 12.69 8.78 -3.04
C ASP A 554 13.19 7.37 -3.39
N MET A 555 14.48 7.06 -3.19
CA MET A 555 14.97 5.68 -3.35
C MET A 555 14.63 4.80 -2.14
N GLN A 556 14.68 5.37 -0.93
CA GLN A 556 14.79 4.70 0.38
C GLN A 556 14.28 3.23 0.42
N ASP A 557 15.23 2.28 0.43
CA ASP A 557 15.01 0.87 0.80
C ASP A 557 16.35 0.14 0.98
N THR A 558 17.08 0.43 2.06
CA THR A 558 18.20 -0.44 2.44
C THR A 558 18.44 -0.38 3.93
N TYR A 559 18.57 -1.56 4.53
CA TYR A 559 19.21 -1.72 5.82
C TYR A 559 20.64 -2.19 5.56
N LEU A 560 21.61 -1.55 6.21
CA LEU A 560 22.99 -2.02 6.21
C LEU A 560 23.27 -2.92 7.42
N GLY A 561 23.38 -4.22 7.18
CA GLY A 561 23.73 -5.16 8.24
C GLY A 561 25.14 -4.91 8.78
N ASN A 562 25.36 -5.19 10.07
CA ASN A 562 26.68 -5.07 10.72
C ASN A 562 27.81 -5.81 9.97
N ARG A 563 27.50 -6.94 9.32
CA ARG A 563 28.46 -7.73 8.53
C ARG A 563 28.78 -7.09 7.18
N GLU A 564 27.84 -6.37 6.59
CA GLU A 564 27.94 -5.74 5.27
C GLU A 564 28.63 -4.37 5.35
N ARG A 565 28.51 -3.68 6.49
CA ARG A 565 29.08 -2.34 6.70
C ARG A 565 30.57 -2.26 6.36
N ALA A 566 31.36 -3.23 6.80
CA ALA A 566 32.79 -3.25 6.53
C ALA A 566 33.11 -3.48 5.05
N GLU A 567 32.26 -4.21 4.33
CA GLU A 567 32.39 -4.43 2.89
C GLU A 567 32.01 -3.17 2.12
N MET A 568 30.86 -2.58 2.40
CA MET A 568 30.40 -1.35 1.75
C MET A 568 31.37 -0.20 1.98
N TYR A 569 31.93 -0.07 3.19
CA TYR A 569 33.01 0.89 3.45
C TYR A 569 34.23 0.69 2.54
N ARG A 570 34.69 -0.56 2.37
CA ARG A 570 35.84 -0.86 1.50
C ARG A 570 35.51 -0.60 0.04
N PHE A 571 34.31 -0.94 -0.39
CA PHE A 571 33.82 -0.67 -1.74
C PHE A 571 33.78 0.84 -2.01
N ALA A 572 33.12 1.60 -1.14
CA ALA A 572 33.04 3.06 -1.25
C ALA A 572 34.42 3.71 -1.27
N ARG A 573 35.36 3.24 -0.44
CA ARG A 573 36.74 3.74 -0.44
C ARG A 573 37.50 3.40 -1.72
N ALA A 574 37.28 2.21 -2.29
CA ALA A 574 37.94 1.77 -3.51
C ALA A 574 37.43 2.54 -4.75
N ASN A 575 36.14 2.90 -4.75
CA ASN A 575 35.47 3.60 -5.84
C ASN A 575 35.24 5.09 -5.56
N ALA A 576 35.97 5.67 -4.60
CA ALA A 576 35.75 7.06 -4.17
C ALA A 576 35.90 8.11 -5.29
N SER A 577 36.60 7.80 -6.38
CA SER A 577 36.72 8.67 -7.55
C SER A 577 35.49 8.65 -8.47
N GLU A 578 34.57 7.71 -8.27
CA GLU A 578 33.35 7.52 -9.06
C GLU A 578 32.09 7.93 -8.27
N LEU A 579 32.21 8.31 -7.01
CA LEU A 579 31.08 8.76 -6.16
C LEU A 579 31.06 10.28 -6.10
N THR A 580 29.86 10.86 -6.13
CA THR A 580 29.68 12.33 -6.07
C THR A 580 29.82 12.85 -4.64
N THR A 581 29.41 12.08 -3.65
CA THR A 581 29.57 12.44 -2.23
C THR A 581 30.89 11.89 -1.67
N ALA A 582 31.76 12.78 -1.20
CA ALA A 582 32.97 12.36 -0.52
C ALA A 582 32.66 11.78 0.88
N MET A 583 33.39 10.75 1.30
CA MET A 583 33.17 10.07 2.59
C MET A 583 33.13 10.99 3.83
N GLY A 584 33.84 12.12 3.79
CA GLY A 584 33.88 13.10 4.89
C GLY A 584 32.82 14.19 4.81
N GLU A 585 32.04 14.22 3.74
CA GLU A 585 31.03 15.24 3.42
C GLU A 585 29.60 14.70 3.56
N ALA A 586 29.43 13.38 3.72
CA ALA A 586 28.14 12.74 3.97
C ALA A 586 27.52 13.25 5.29
N GLU A 587 26.27 13.70 5.24
CA GLU A 587 25.50 14.17 6.41
C GLU A 587 25.33 13.04 7.44
N SER A 588 24.90 11.87 6.96
CA SER A 588 24.81 10.63 7.71
C SER A 588 25.64 9.56 7.00
N PHE A 589 26.79 9.23 7.59
CA PHE A 589 27.72 8.27 6.99
C PHE A 589 27.11 6.87 6.81
N GLU A 590 26.14 6.50 7.65
CA GLU A 590 25.46 5.21 7.57
C GLU A 590 24.43 5.17 6.44
N GLU A 591 23.56 6.18 6.36
CA GLU A 591 22.58 6.30 5.28
C GLU A 591 23.27 6.43 3.91
N TRP A 592 24.39 7.16 3.85
CA TRP A 592 25.18 7.24 2.63
C TRP A 592 25.80 5.87 2.24
N LEU A 593 26.23 5.05 3.20
CA LEU A 593 26.69 3.69 2.87
C LEU A 593 25.53 2.78 2.42
N GLU A 594 24.31 3.03 2.88
CA GLU A 594 23.10 2.35 2.39
C GLU A 594 22.78 2.75 0.95
N SER A 595 22.89 4.04 0.60
CA SER A 595 22.73 4.51 -0.78
C SER A 595 23.82 3.95 -1.70
N VAL A 596 25.08 3.87 -1.24
CA VAL A 596 26.16 3.20 -1.97
C VAL A 596 25.91 1.69 -2.15
N LYS A 597 25.36 0.99 -1.14
CA LYS A 597 24.96 -0.42 -1.26
C LYS A 597 23.94 -0.59 -2.38
N THR A 598 22.91 0.26 -2.40
CA THR A 598 21.86 0.20 -3.43
C THR A 598 22.40 0.57 -4.81
N ALA A 599 23.27 1.59 -4.92
CA ALA A 599 23.92 1.94 -6.17
C ALA A 599 24.77 0.78 -6.73
N ARG A 600 25.49 0.07 -5.85
CA ARG A 600 26.27 -1.12 -6.23
C ARG A 600 25.37 -2.26 -6.74
N ILE A 601 24.25 -2.53 -6.07
CA ILE A 601 23.28 -3.56 -6.49
C ILE A 601 22.80 -3.26 -7.91
N LEU A 602 22.42 -2.02 -8.19
CA LEU A 602 21.92 -1.60 -9.50
C LEU A 602 23.03 -1.63 -10.59
N ASP A 603 24.26 -1.27 -10.24
CA ASP A 603 25.39 -1.34 -11.18
C ASP A 603 25.75 -2.80 -11.53
N GLU A 604 25.74 -3.70 -10.55
CA GLU A 604 25.92 -5.14 -10.77
C GLU A 604 24.76 -5.76 -11.57
N TRP A 605 23.51 -5.32 -11.34
CA TRP A 605 22.33 -5.71 -12.11
C TRP A 605 22.50 -5.41 -13.59
N ILE A 606 22.78 -4.14 -13.95
CA ILE A 606 23.01 -3.79 -15.36
C ILE A 606 24.28 -4.43 -15.93
N GLY A 607 25.19 -4.86 -15.06
CA GLY A 607 26.38 -5.66 -15.35
C GLY A 607 26.09 -7.11 -15.75
N GLY A 608 24.84 -7.57 -15.62
CA GLY A 608 24.39 -8.92 -15.97
C GLY A 608 24.38 -9.89 -14.79
N ALA A 609 24.46 -9.40 -13.55
CA ALA A 609 24.22 -10.22 -12.36
C ALA A 609 22.78 -10.74 -12.37
N THR A 610 22.62 -12.00 -11.98
CA THR A 610 21.32 -12.65 -11.88
C THR A 610 20.56 -12.22 -10.63
N VAL A 611 19.24 -12.42 -10.60
CA VAL A 611 18.40 -12.13 -9.42
C VAL A 611 18.91 -12.92 -8.21
N GLU A 612 19.29 -14.18 -8.43
CA GLU A 612 19.79 -15.10 -7.42
C GLU A 612 21.09 -14.60 -6.79
N GLU A 613 22.05 -14.19 -7.61
CA GLU A 613 23.33 -13.64 -7.14
C GLU A 613 23.12 -12.38 -6.28
N LEU A 614 22.26 -11.46 -6.71
CA LEU A 614 22.03 -10.21 -5.99
C LEU A 614 21.26 -10.44 -4.68
N VAL A 615 20.21 -11.28 -4.71
CA VAL A 615 19.43 -11.65 -3.52
C VAL A 615 20.32 -12.31 -2.47
N GLU A 616 21.20 -13.23 -2.87
CA GLU A 616 22.12 -13.92 -1.96
C GLU A 616 23.21 -12.97 -1.42
N ASN A 617 23.89 -12.24 -2.29
CA ASN A 617 25.03 -11.39 -1.91
C ASN A 617 24.62 -10.24 -0.98
N TYR A 618 23.44 -9.65 -1.20
CA TYR A 618 22.99 -8.45 -0.49
C TYR A 618 21.87 -8.70 0.53
N ARG A 619 21.42 -9.96 0.65
CA ARG A 619 20.41 -10.42 1.62
C ARG A 619 19.12 -9.61 1.56
N ILE A 620 18.64 -9.42 0.34
CA ILE A 620 17.39 -8.71 0.04
C ILE A 620 16.36 -9.72 -0.46
N GLY A 621 15.07 -9.41 -0.38
CA GLY A 621 14.06 -10.21 -1.07
C GLY A 621 14.11 -9.93 -2.58
N PRO A 622 13.74 -10.90 -3.45
CA PRO A 622 13.67 -10.66 -4.89
C PRO A 622 12.67 -9.56 -5.26
N GLY A 623 11.57 -9.42 -4.51
CA GLY A 623 10.64 -8.29 -4.68
C GLY A 623 11.24 -6.93 -4.30
N ASP A 624 12.21 -6.89 -3.39
CA ASP A 624 12.92 -5.65 -3.06
C ASP A 624 13.88 -5.26 -4.20
N LEU A 625 14.43 -6.22 -4.95
CA LEU A 625 15.23 -5.92 -6.14
C LEU A 625 14.35 -5.32 -7.24
N ASP A 626 13.21 -5.94 -7.53
CA ASP A 626 12.23 -5.42 -8.51
C ASP A 626 11.85 -3.97 -8.17
N SER A 627 11.49 -3.70 -6.90
CA SER A 627 11.13 -2.34 -6.47
C SER A 627 12.28 -1.34 -6.58
N ARG A 628 13.53 -1.75 -6.39
CA ARG A 628 14.69 -0.86 -6.54
C ARG A 628 14.96 -0.53 -8.00
N VAL A 629 14.87 -1.52 -8.88
CA VAL A 629 15.04 -1.34 -10.33
C VAL A 629 14.00 -0.36 -10.86
N GLU A 630 12.73 -0.54 -10.48
CA GLU A 630 11.63 0.32 -10.91
C GLU A 630 11.81 1.77 -10.43
N ARG A 631 12.17 1.97 -9.16
CA ARG A 631 12.47 3.32 -8.63
C ARG A 631 13.69 3.93 -9.31
N ALA A 632 14.72 3.14 -9.60
CA ALA A 632 15.91 3.61 -10.28
C ALA A 632 15.59 4.09 -11.70
N GLU A 633 14.73 3.39 -12.43
CA GLU A 633 14.27 3.80 -13.76
C GLU A 633 13.57 5.17 -13.70
N TRP A 634 12.63 5.34 -12.76
CA TRP A 634 11.93 6.62 -12.55
C TRP A 634 12.89 7.75 -12.16
N LEU A 635 13.78 7.51 -11.19
CA LEU A 635 14.71 8.54 -10.71
C LEU A 635 15.79 8.89 -11.73
N LEU A 636 16.24 7.95 -12.57
CA LEU A 636 17.13 8.26 -13.68
C LEU A 636 16.42 9.06 -14.77
N SER A 637 15.15 8.79 -15.05
CA SER A 637 14.34 9.63 -15.94
C SER A 637 14.23 11.06 -15.39
N ALA A 638 14.01 11.22 -14.07
CA ALA A 638 14.00 12.53 -13.43
C ALA A 638 15.37 13.22 -13.50
N ALA A 639 16.46 12.48 -13.26
CA ALA A 639 17.82 13.01 -13.37
C ALA A 639 18.17 13.45 -14.79
N GLU A 640 17.76 12.70 -15.82
CA GLU A 640 17.95 13.09 -17.21
C GLU A 640 17.17 14.38 -17.56
N ALA A 641 15.91 14.48 -17.15
CA ALA A 641 15.10 15.69 -17.35
C ALA A 641 15.69 16.93 -16.63
N LEU A 642 16.23 16.75 -15.43
CA LEU A 642 16.90 17.82 -14.67
C LEU A 642 18.24 18.21 -15.31
N ALA A 643 19.03 17.24 -15.78
CA ALA A 643 20.27 17.51 -16.51
C ALA A 643 20.00 18.33 -17.78
N ASP A 644 18.99 17.96 -18.56
CA ASP A 644 18.55 18.70 -19.74
C ASP A 644 18.09 20.12 -19.40
N THR A 645 17.32 20.27 -18.32
CA THR A 645 16.84 21.58 -17.82
C THR A 645 18.01 22.52 -17.47
N LEU A 646 19.09 21.97 -16.92
CA LEU A 646 20.31 22.71 -16.54
C LEU A 646 21.33 22.83 -17.69
N GLY A 647 21.16 22.10 -18.79
CA GLY A 647 22.15 22.00 -19.85
C GLY A 647 23.43 21.27 -19.42
N LEU A 648 23.34 20.37 -18.43
CA LEU A 648 24.45 19.54 -17.96
C LEU A 648 24.57 18.28 -18.81
N SER A 649 25.79 17.97 -19.25
CA SER A 649 26.07 16.73 -19.99
C SER A 649 26.63 15.68 -19.04
N VAL A 650 25.79 14.75 -18.58
CA VAL A 650 26.18 13.60 -17.76
C VAL A 650 25.81 12.29 -18.47
N PRO A 651 26.57 11.84 -19.50
CA PRO A 651 26.19 10.67 -20.31
C PRO A 651 26.08 9.35 -19.51
N ALA A 652 26.61 9.33 -18.29
CA ALA A 652 26.45 8.21 -17.37
C ALA A 652 24.99 7.92 -17.02
N VAL A 653 24.16 8.95 -16.86
CA VAL A 653 22.74 8.83 -16.52
C VAL A 653 21.99 8.11 -17.64
N SER A 654 22.08 8.60 -18.87
CA SER A 654 21.44 7.97 -20.03
C SER A 654 21.99 6.56 -20.29
N ARG A 655 23.28 6.30 -20.02
CA ARG A 655 23.86 4.95 -20.11
C ARG A 655 23.31 3.98 -19.05
N ALA A 656 23.12 4.44 -17.82
CA ALA A 656 22.54 3.63 -16.75
C ALA A 656 21.08 3.29 -17.09
N ARG A 657 20.30 4.31 -17.48
CA ARG A 657 18.89 4.15 -17.87
C ARG A 657 18.70 3.20 -19.05
N ALA A 658 19.53 3.30 -20.09
CA ALA A 658 19.41 2.44 -21.27
C ALA A 658 19.79 0.97 -21.03
N ARG A 659 20.33 0.63 -19.85
CA ARG A 659 20.78 -0.72 -19.49
C ARG A 659 20.02 -1.35 -18.33
N LEU A 660 19.23 -0.55 -17.59
CA LEU A 660 18.20 -1.07 -16.70
C LEU A 660 17.12 -1.76 -17.52
#